data_AF-A0A4Y8UJ55-F1
#
_entry.id   AF-A0A4Y8UJ55-F1
#
_cell.length_a   1.000
_cell.length_b   1.000
_cell.length_c   1.000
_cell.angle_alpha   90.00
_cell.angle_beta   90.00
_cell.angle_gamma   90.00
#
_symmetry.space_group_name_H-M   'P 1'
#
loop_
_entity.id
_entity.type
_entity.pdbx_description
1 polymer ?
#
loop_
_entity_poly.entity_id
_entity_poly.type
_entity_poly.pdbx_seq_one_letter_code
_entity_poly.pdbx_strand_id
1 'polypeptide(L)'
;MNKPATKLHSAASRHYWRRAVVVLLLAVTLLALWYSSASRAVIVSFAAAPGADPLPADLAVELKISGWSLRLGGNYLLLPGEYSATARAPGYQPLHHSFVVDQQPTQQQRLILLEQPGEVRIELVDRDGNRIVSSAQGSVLIDGERRAHSDTLQLMRGRYRLAIEQPRYRRSEIELQVAGRAAVETAAVTLEPAWSVRTLNSEPSGATAVVDGAAVGTTPVAVELLESGSDVELRLPGFEPWRDTISALPGGPRSYTATLEPERAVLALSSTPAGAAVTLDGHFLGSTPLTSRLKVGQPLQLSLHLEGYLPHQQILQADRVEPLTLAVSLTPALGSVELSLNVAATQLVIDDGPPIAIAGRRHRLELPARRHQLTISKPGYRRQHFTVEPIAQRRQQLSVELLSHEQAFWSTRPSQLSAANGSELRLIKPSGAFTMGSARREPGRRANEGDYRARLTRPYYIATTELTNAQFQQWRQHNAGTVGGQPLGLDQQPVVNISWYEAAEYCNWLSAKEGLPAFYQLSGGTLYGVDWDATGYRLPTEAEWAYAARSRADNSSATYSWSNQRYPPTTAVANYADQSATSLLPFTLRNYDDGYQFSAPVARFPANRFGLHDLDGNVSEWVNDYYSPRPNAGRGDGDSSGPEQGELFVVRGASWALAGRSELRLAYRRSDSAAAMDVGFRLARFVDRRGIDPTAVRDHE
;
A
#
# COMPACT_ATOMS: atom_id res chain seq x y z
N MET A 1 -101.57 97.41 40.29
CA MET A 1 -101.86 98.14 41.55
C MET A 1 -100.54 98.52 42.20
N ASN A 2 -100.44 99.81 42.52
CA ASN A 2 -99.31 100.49 43.18
C ASN A 2 -98.80 99.78 44.44
N LYS A 3 -97.47 99.78 44.65
CA LYS A 3 -96.87 100.56 45.75
C LYS A 3 -95.33 100.67 45.65
N PRO A 4 -94.74 101.81 46.01
CA PRO A 4 -93.31 102.10 45.92
C PRO A 4 -92.57 102.03 47.28
N ALA A 5 -91.23 102.12 47.17
CA ALA A 5 -90.24 102.71 48.08
C ALA A 5 -90.10 102.22 49.53
N THR A 6 -88.87 101.83 49.90
CA THR A 6 -88.08 102.51 50.96
C THR A 6 -86.62 102.06 50.96
N LYS A 7 -85.71 103.03 50.89
CA LYS A 7 -84.31 102.91 51.35
C LYS A 7 -84.30 103.09 52.86
N LEU A 8 -83.54 102.27 53.61
CA LEU A 8 -82.71 102.76 54.72
C LEU A 8 -81.66 101.73 55.17
N HIS A 9 -80.40 102.14 55.03
CA HIS A 9 -79.17 101.83 55.78
C HIS A 9 -78.98 100.48 56.52
N SER A 10 -77.91 99.76 56.15
CA SER A 10 -76.99 99.20 57.15
C SER A 10 -75.54 99.50 56.77
N ALA A 11 -74.83 100.22 57.64
CA ALA A 11 -73.46 100.69 57.47
C ALA A 11 -72.40 99.57 57.66
N ALA A 12 -72.75 98.30 57.42
CA ALA A 12 -71.89 97.16 57.74
C ALA A 12 -71.01 96.67 56.58
N SER A 13 -71.33 96.92 55.30
CA SER A 13 -70.65 96.27 54.16
C SER A 13 -69.40 96.99 53.61
N ARG A 14 -69.23 98.30 53.84
CA ARG A 14 -68.06 99.07 53.35
C ARG A 14 -66.79 98.85 54.18
N HIS A 15 -66.89 98.36 55.41
CA HIS A 15 -65.73 97.98 56.21
C HIS A 15 -65.16 96.61 55.85
N TYR A 16 -65.97 95.68 55.31
CA TYR A 16 -65.49 94.35 54.91
C TYR A 16 -64.68 94.37 53.61
N TRP A 17 -65.06 95.14 52.59
CA TRP A 17 -64.32 95.20 51.32
C TRP A 17 -62.98 95.93 51.41
N ARG A 18 -62.91 97.04 52.17
CA ARG A 18 -61.63 97.71 52.43
C ARG A 18 -60.69 96.83 53.26
N ARG A 19 -61.21 96.05 54.22
CA ARG A 19 -60.44 95.03 54.93
C ARG A 19 -60.01 93.90 53.99
N ALA A 20 -60.85 93.44 53.06
CA ALA A 20 -60.49 92.40 52.10
C ALA A 20 -59.40 92.84 51.12
N VAL A 21 -59.46 94.07 50.58
CA VAL A 21 -58.43 94.60 49.67
C VAL A 21 -57.13 94.88 50.41
N VAL A 22 -57.18 95.42 51.63
CA VAL A 22 -55.97 95.61 52.45
C VAL A 22 -55.37 94.27 52.86
N VAL A 23 -56.19 93.27 53.22
CA VAL A 23 -55.72 91.91 53.51
C VAL A 23 -55.17 91.24 52.26
N LEU A 24 -55.74 91.45 51.08
CA LEU A 24 -55.22 90.92 49.81
C LEU A 24 -53.90 91.62 49.45
N LEU A 25 -53.79 92.94 49.57
CA LEU A 25 -52.54 93.67 49.34
C LEU A 25 -51.46 93.26 50.33
N LEU A 26 -51.81 93.09 51.61
CA LEU A 26 -50.90 92.55 52.63
C LEU A 26 -50.52 91.10 52.33
N ALA A 27 -51.46 90.27 51.89
CA ALA A 27 -51.17 88.89 51.52
C ALA A 27 -50.28 88.82 50.29
N VAL A 28 -50.49 89.67 49.27
CA VAL A 28 -49.67 89.74 48.06
C VAL A 28 -48.30 90.34 48.36
N THR A 29 -48.19 91.37 49.20
CA THR A 29 -46.88 91.91 49.61
C THR A 29 -46.15 90.93 50.51
N LEU A 30 -46.82 90.27 51.46
CA LEU A 30 -46.22 89.20 52.27
C LEU A 30 -45.81 88.00 51.40
N LEU A 31 -46.58 87.63 50.38
CA LEU A 31 -46.23 86.57 49.44
C LEU A 31 -45.04 86.98 48.57
N ALA A 32 -44.98 88.24 48.13
CA ALA A 32 -43.87 88.77 47.36
C ALA A 32 -42.58 88.90 48.21
N LEU A 33 -42.70 89.34 49.46
CA LEU A 33 -41.61 89.36 50.44
C LEU A 33 -41.15 87.94 50.77
N TRP A 34 -42.09 87.00 50.98
CA TRP A 34 -41.79 85.59 51.19
C TRP A 34 -41.08 85.00 49.98
N TYR A 35 -41.62 85.17 48.76
CA TYR A 35 -41.00 84.65 47.55
C TYR A 35 -39.61 85.25 47.32
N SER A 36 -39.47 86.58 47.47
CA SER A 36 -38.17 87.25 47.36
C SER A 36 -37.17 86.69 48.39
N SER A 37 -37.58 86.48 49.64
CA SER A 37 -36.73 85.91 50.70
C SER A 37 -36.41 84.42 50.53
N ALA A 38 -37.34 83.65 49.96
CA ALA A 38 -37.23 82.21 49.80
C ALA A 38 -36.58 81.80 48.46
N SER A 39 -36.58 82.69 47.47
CA SER A 39 -35.96 82.47 46.17
C SER A 39 -34.45 82.61 46.21
N ARG A 40 -33.78 81.92 45.28
CA ARG A 40 -32.34 82.01 45.00
C ARG A 40 -32.10 82.61 43.63
N ALA A 41 -31.02 83.37 43.50
CA ALA A 41 -30.66 84.00 42.25
C ALA A 41 -29.90 83.01 41.36
N VAL A 42 -30.42 82.75 40.16
CA VAL A 42 -29.75 81.92 39.16
C VAL A 42 -29.28 82.79 38.01
N ILE A 43 -27.98 82.74 37.73
CA ILE A 43 -27.34 83.46 36.63
C ILE A 43 -27.11 82.47 35.52
N VAL A 44 -27.71 82.72 34.36
CA VAL A 44 -27.55 81.88 33.18
C VAL A 44 -26.57 82.54 32.22
N SER A 45 -25.48 81.84 31.89
CA SER A 45 -24.49 82.28 30.90
C SER A 45 -24.40 81.28 29.76
N PHE A 46 -24.13 81.77 28.54
CA PHE A 46 -23.95 80.94 27.36
C PHE A 46 -22.49 80.91 26.95
N ALA A 47 -22.01 79.75 26.51
CA ALA A 47 -20.69 79.59 25.96
C ALA A 47 -20.75 78.76 24.67
N ALA A 48 -19.78 78.99 23.79
CA ALA A 48 -19.54 78.11 22.66
C ALA A 48 -19.00 76.76 23.17
N ALA A 49 -19.15 75.72 22.34
CA ALA A 49 -18.51 74.43 22.58
C ALA A 49 -16.99 74.60 22.76
N PRO A 50 -16.34 73.81 23.63
CA PRO A 50 -14.89 73.82 23.75
C PRO A 50 -14.22 73.62 22.38
N GLY A 51 -13.36 74.56 21.97
CA GLY A 51 -12.67 74.54 20.67
C GLY A 51 -13.43 75.21 19.50
N ALA A 52 -14.66 75.68 19.72
CA ALA A 52 -15.39 76.49 18.73
C ALA A 52 -15.06 77.99 18.86
N ASP A 53 -15.31 78.74 17.77
CA ASP A 53 -15.20 80.20 17.80
C ASP A 53 -16.10 80.81 18.91
N PRO A 54 -15.71 81.92 19.53
CA PRO A 54 -16.53 82.61 20.52
C PRO A 54 -17.94 82.91 19.97
N LEU A 55 -18.96 82.83 20.83
CA LEU A 55 -20.32 83.21 20.45
C LEU A 55 -20.33 84.68 20.00
N PRO A 56 -21.06 85.03 18.91
CA PRO A 56 -21.23 86.41 18.49
C PRO A 56 -21.76 87.29 19.63
N ALA A 57 -21.23 88.51 19.78
CA ALA A 57 -21.60 89.41 20.87
C ALA A 57 -23.07 89.86 20.83
N ASP A 58 -23.69 89.79 19.65
CA ASP A 58 -25.07 90.15 19.35
C ASP A 58 -26.02 88.93 19.24
N LEU A 59 -25.55 87.73 19.61
CA LEU A 59 -26.34 86.50 19.50
C LEU A 59 -27.61 86.58 20.36
N ALA A 60 -28.77 86.64 19.69
CA ALA A 60 -30.07 86.59 20.35
C ALA A 60 -30.39 85.15 20.80
N VAL A 61 -30.28 84.89 22.10
CA VAL A 61 -30.64 83.59 22.71
C VAL A 61 -32.01 83.69 23.39
N GLU A 62 -32.99 82.96 22.88
CA GLU A 62 -34.29 82.81 23.53
C GLU A 62 -34.18 81.74 24.63
N LEU A 63 -34.31 82.14 25.89
CA LEU A 63 -34.26 81.24 27.05
C LEU A 63 -35.63 81.15 27.73
N LYS A 64 -36.13 79.92 27.90
CA LYS A 64 -37.33 79.63 28.71
C LYS A 64 -36.95 78.68 29.83
N ILE A 65 -37.28 79.03 31.07
CA ILE A 65 -37.10 78.18 32.26
C ILE A 65 -38.48 77.64 32.65
N SER A 66 -38.57 76.36 32.98
CA SER A 66 -39.80 75.73 33.45
C SER A 66 -40.29 76.35 34.78
N GLY A 67 -41.58 76.21 35.08
CA GLY A 67 -42.16 76.75 36.31
C GLY A 67 -42.25 78.28 36.36
N TRP A 68 -42.55 78.82 37.55
CA TRP A 68 -42.61 80.27 37.74
C TRP A 68 -41.21 80.81 38.05
N SER A 69 -40.78 81.82 37.29
CA SER A 69 -39.50 82.49 37.47
C SER A 69 -39.68 83.98 37.33
N LEU A 70 -39.01 84.75 38.18
CA LEU A 70 -39.02 86.21 38.11
C LEU A 70 -37.65 86.68 37.65
N ARG A 71 -37.59 87.30 36.46
CA ARG A 71 -36.35 87.87 35.93
C ARG A 71 -36.18 89.29 36.47
N LEU A 72 -35.10 89.51 37.22
CA LEU A 72 -34.72 90.81 37.77
C LEU A 72 -33.28 91.12 37.36
N GLY A 73 -33.12 92.05 36.42
CA GLY A 73 -31.84 92.33 35.78
C GLY A 73 -31.31 91.10 35.00
N GLY A 74 -30.06 90.72 35.27
CA GLY A 74 -29.40 89.55 34.68
C GLY A 74 -29.70 88.21 35.35
N ASN A 75 -30.49 88.21 36.43
CA ASN A 75 -30.69 87.03 37.28
C ASN A 75 -32.14 86.55 37.22
N TYR A 76 -32.33 85.24 37.41
CA TYR A 76 -33.63 84.59 37.56
C TYR A 76 -33.83 84.21 39.03
N LEU A 77 -34.89 84.70 39.65
CA LEU A 77 -35.27 84.30 41.01
C LEU A 77 -36.18 83.08 40.95
N LEU A 78 -35.68 81.97 41.51
CA LEU A 78 -36.32 80.66 41.51
C LEU A 78 -36.37 80.13 42.95
N LEU A 79 -37.46 79.48 43.35
CA LEU A 79 -37.49 78.75 44.62
C LEU A 79 -36.63 77.48 44.52
N PRO A 80 -36.05 76.99 45.64
CA PRO A 80 -35.32 75.74 45.62
C PRO A 80 -36.17 74.58 45.07
N GLY A 81 -35.63 73.84 44.10
CA GLY A 81 -36.36 72.83 43.34
C GLY A 81 -35.69 72.48 42.00
N GLU A 82 -36.31 71.60 41.23
CA GLU A 82 -35.80 71.16 39.92
C GLU A 82 -36.42 71.97 38.77
N TYR A 83 -35.57 72.39 37.83
CA TYR A 83 -35.97 73.20 36.68
C TYR A 83 -35.35 72.68 35.39
N SER A 84 -35.95 73.04 34.26
CA SER A 84 -35.39 72.83 32.93
C SER A 84 -35.38 74.13 32.15
N ALA A 85 -34.25 74.42 31.55
CA ALA A 85 -34.02 75.54 30.65
C ALA A 85 -34.00 75.04 29.20
N THR A 86 -34.74 75.72 28.34
CA THR A 86 -34.67 75.53 26.89
C THR A 86 -34.11 76.79 26.25
N ALA A 87 -32.98 76.68 25.56
CA ALA A 87 -32.33 77.78 24.86
C ALA A 87 -32.35 77.56 23.35
N ARG A 88 -32.70 78.59 22.59
CA ARG A 88 -32.68 78.58 21.12
C ARG A 88 -31.91 79.78 20.60
N ALA A 89 -31.03 79.53 19.62
CA ALA A 89 -30.25 80.57 18.95
C ALA A 89 -30.10 80.25 17.45
N PRO A 90 -30.20 81.24 16.54
CA PRO A 90 -30.04 81.01 15.10
C PRO A 90 -28.67 80.42 14.76
N GLY A 91 -28.63 79.38 13.90
CA GLY A 91 -27.39 78.70 13.50
C GLY A 91 -26.84 77.71 14.55
N TYR A 92 -27.50 77.58 15.70
CA TYR A 92 -27.15 76.64 16.77
C TYR A 92 -28.29 75.65 17.01
N GLN A 93 -27.96 74.48 17.55
CA GLN A 93 -28.92 73.44 17.88
C GLN A 93 -29.74 73.86 19.12
N PRO A 94 -31.07 73.59 19.15
CA PRO A 94 -31.88 73.81 20.34
C PRO A 94 -31.32 73.05 21.54
N LEU A 95 -31.12 73.74 22.65
CA LEU A 95 -30.53 73.17 23.87
C LEU A 95 -31.62 73.00 24.94
N HIS A 96 -31.68 71.80 25.53
CA HIS A 96 -32.48 71.49 26.70
C HIS A 96 -31.55 71.13 27.86
N HIS A 97 -31.67 71.81 29.00
CA HIS A 97 -30.76 71.64 30.13
C HIS A 97 -31.53 71.63 31.45
N SER A 98 -31.44 70.54 32.20
CA SER A 98 -32.04 70.43 33.53
C SER A 98 -31.04 70.81 34.62
N PHE A 99 -31.49 71.58 35.61
CA PHE A 99 -30.67 72.01 36.73
C PHE A 99 -31.50 72.09 38.03
N VAL A 100 -30.82 71.99 39.17
CA VAL A 100 -31.44 72.07 40.49
C VAL A 100 -31.04 73.39 41.14
N VAL A 101 -32.02 74.08 41.72
CA VAL A 101 -31.79 75.26 42.54
C VAL A 101 -31.72 74.78 43.99
N ASP A 102 -30.53 74.81 44.58
CA ASP A 102 -30.33 74.46 45.99
C ASP A 102 -30.57 75.66 46.93
N GLN A 103 -30.14 75.57 48.20
CA GLN A 103 -30.33 76.63 49.19
C GLN A 103 -29.29 77.77 49.11
N GLN A 104 -28.30 77.69 48.21
CA GLN A 104 -27.28 78.73 48.08
C GLN A 104 -27.88 80.04 47.56
N PRO A 105 -27.45 81.21 48.06
CA PRO A 105 -28.03 82.51 47.70
C PRO A 105 -28.01 82.81 46.19
N THR A 106 -26.90 82.43 45.52
CA THR A 106 -26.68 82.66 44.09
C THR A 106 -26.03 81.44 43.45
N GLN A 107 -26.51 81.04 42.29
CA GLN A 107 -26.02 79.88 41.53
C GLN A 107 -25.80 80.25 40.07
N GLN A 108 -24.77 79.71 39.44
CA GLN A 108 -24.47 79.95 38.04
C GLN A 108 -24.73 78.70 37.20
N GLN A 109 -25.48 78.85 36.12
CA GLN A 109 -25.73 77.81 35.14
C GLN A 109 -25.10 78.23 33.83
N ARG A 110 -24.11 77.44 33.37
CA ARG A 110 -23.40 77.69 32.11
C ARG A 110 -23.92 76.71 31.05
N LEU A 111 -24.58 77.24 30.03
CA LEU A 111 -25.15 76.45 28.93
C LEU A 111 -24.24 76.54 27.69
N ILE A 112 -23.96 75.38 27.07
CA ILE A 112 -23.09 75.29 25.89
C ILE A 112 -23.96 75.15 24.64
N LEU A 113 -23.79 76.07 23.68
CA LEU A 113 -24.48 76.02 22.39
C LEU A 113 -23.63 75.29 21.34
N LEU A 114 -24.23 74.34 20.62
CA LEU A 114 -23.60 73.57 19.54
C LEU A 114 -24.04 74.12 18.17
N GLU A 115 -23.12 74.30 17.23
CA GLU A 115 -23.44 74.77 15.87
C GLU A 115 -24.25 73.71 15.09
N GLN A 116 -25.10 74.17 14.17
CA GLN A 116 -25.73 73.29 13.18
C GLN A 116 -24.74 72.98 12.03
N PRO A 117 -24.74 71.76 11.47
CA PRO A 117 -23.96 71.45 10.27
C PRO A 117 -24.42 72.33 9.09
N GLY A 118 -23.50 72.61 8.16
CA GLY A 118 -23.80 73.21 6.86
C GLY A 118 -24.23 72.15 5.85
N GLU A 119 -25.01 72.57 4.86
CA GLU A 119 -25.45 71.73 3.74
C GLU A 119 -24.54 71.97 2.54
N VAL A 120 -23.88 70.94 2.05
CA VAL A 120 -23.04 70.97 0.85
C VAL A 120 -23.74 70.23 -0.27
N ARG A 121 -24.04 70.90 -1.37
CA ARG A 121 -24.62 70.33 -2.58
C ARG A 121 -23.52 70.00 -3.58
N ILE A 122 -23.43 68.74 -3.99
CA ILE A 122 -22.43 68.28 -4.95
C ILE A 122 -23.03 68.29 -6.35
N GLU A 123 -22.41 69.02 -7.26
CA GLU A 123 -22.77 69.03 -8.68
C GLU A 123 -21.65 68.39 -9.49
N LEU A 124 -21.96 67.27 -10.16
CA LEU A 124 -21.01 66.59 -11.03
C LEU A 124 -21.10 67.16 -12.44
N VAL A 125 -19.97 67.51 -13.03
CA VAL A 125 -19.89 68.06 -14.39
C VAL A 125 -18.82 67.36 -15.21
N ASP A 126 -18.97 67.33 -16.54
CA ASP A 126 -17.90 66.91 -17.45
C ASP A 126 -16.91 68.06 -17.72
N ARG A 127 -15.90 67.80 -18.55
CA ARG A 127 -14.89 68.81 -18.95
C ARG A 127 -15.49 70.00 -19.71
N ASP A 128 -16.66 69.84 -20.32
CA ASP A 128 -17.35 70.86 -21.09
C ASP A 128 -18.39 71.61 -20.23
N GLY A 129 -18.50 71.28 -18.94
CA GLY A 129 -19.40 71.90 -17.98
C GLY A 129 -20.83 71.35 -18.00
N ASN A 130 -21.09 70.27 -18.73
CA ASN A 130 -22.41 69.63 -18.73
C ASN A 130 -22.61 68.82 -17.45
N ARG A 131 -23.83 68.86 -16.92
CA ARG A 131 -24.19 68.12 -15.71
C ARG A 131 -24.17 66.61 -15.95
N ILE A 132 -23.44 65.89 -15.11
CA ILE A 132 -23.41 64.43 -15.05
C ILE A 132 -24.44 63.97 -14.01
N VAL A 133 -25.26 62.99 -14.37
CA VAL A 133 -26.17 62.34 -13.42
C VAL A 133 -25.37 61.31 -12.62
N SER A 134 -25.39 61.41 -11.30
CA SER A 134 -24.70 60.49 -10.40
C SER A 134 -25.32 59.09 -10.48
N SER A 135 -24.47 58.07 -10.48
CA SER A 135 -24.90 56.67 -10.39
C SER A 135 -25.06 56.26 -8.93
N ALA A 136 -26.05 55.41 -8.64
CA ALA A 136 -26.22 54.78 -7.33
C ALA A 136 -25.04 53.87 -6.93
N GLN A 137 -24.22 53.46 -7.91
CA GLN A 137 -22.98 52.70 -7.69
C GLN A 137 -21.77 53.60 -7.42
N GLY A 138 -21.92 54.92 -7.53
CA GLY A 138 -20.87 55.88 -7.22
C GLY A 138 -20.64 56.04 -5.71
N SER A 139 -19.48 56.58 -5.35
CA SER A 139 -19.13 56.87 -3.97
C SER A 139 -18.45 58.23 -3.81
N VAL A 140 -18.64 58.83 -2.64
CA VAL A 140 -17.93 60.03 -2.20
C VAL A 140 -17.08 59.66 -0.99
N LEU A 141 -15.80 60.01 -1.03
CA LEU A 141 -14.89 59.87 0.09
C LEU A 141 -14.72 61.24 0.74
N ILE A 142 -14.93 61.32 2.05
CA ILE A 142 -14.78 62.54 2.84
C ILE A 142 -13.59 62.31 3.78
N ASP A 143 -12.49 63.03 3.57
CA ASP A 143 -11.22 62.83 4.28
C ASP A 143 -10.75 61.36 4.29
N GLY A 144 -11.01 60.66 3.18
CA GLY A 144 -10.66 59.26 2.98
C GLY A 144 -11.72 58.24 3.44
N GLU A 145 -12.77 58.65 4.14
CA GLU A 145 -13.86 57.75 4.55
C GLU A 145 -14.89 57.61 3.42
N ARG A 146 -15.02 56.38 2.87
CA ARG A 146 -15.91 56.09 1.75
C ARG A 146 -17.38 56.02 2.18
N ARG A 147 -18.24 56.75 1.47
CA ARG A 147 -19.70 56.74 1.63
C ARG A 147 -20.38 56.58 0.27
N ALA A 148 -21.60 56.07 0.26
CA ALA A 148 -22.43 56.08 -0.96
C ALA A 148 -22.56 57.52 -1.46
N HIS A 149 -22.54 57.71 -2.78
CA HIS A 149 -22.68 59.06 -3.35
C HIS A 149 -24.01 59.68 -2.93
N SER A 150 -23.95 60.93 -2.48
CA SER A 150 -25.12 61.75 -2.17
C SER A 150 -24.90 63.13 -2.78
N ASP A 151 -25.91 63.65 -3.48
CA ASP A 151 -25.88 65.00 -4.05
C ASP A 151 -25.95 66.08 -2.96
N THR A 152 -26.22 65.70 -1.71
CA THR A 152 -26.25 66.60 -0.55
C THR A 152 -25.58 65.97 0.66
N LEU A 153 -24.66 66.72 1.28
CA LEU A 153 -23.92 66.31 2.48
C LEU A 153 -24.17 67.31 3.61
N GLN A 154 -24.29 66.80 4.84
CA GLN A 154 -24.37 67.62 6.04
C GLN A 154 -23.01 67.56 6.75
N LEU A 155 -22.26 68.65 6.72
CA LEU A 155 -20.89 68.71 7.24
C LEU A 155 -20.76 69.82 8.28
N MET A 156 -19.99 69.55 9.34
CA MET A 156 -19.66 70.58 10.31
C MET A 156 -18.75 71.62 9.66
N ARG A 157 -18.64 72.79 10.29
CA ARG A 157 -17.68 73.80 9.83
C ARG A 157 -16.27 73.22 9.85
N GLY A 158 -15.53 73.32 8.75
CA GLY A 158 -14.22 72.71 8.63
C GLY A 158 -13.69 72.67 7.20
N ARG A 159 -12.46 72.19 7.03
CA ARG A 159 -11.88 71.86 5.72
C ARG A 159 -11.98 70.36 5.49
N TYR A 160 -12.43 69.98 4.30
CA TYR A 160 -12.62 68.59 3.89
C TYR A 160 -11.97 68.35 2.54
N ARG A 161 -11.42 67.15 2.35
CA ARG A 161 -10.99 66.62 1.06
C ARG A 161 -12.05 65.65 0.54
N LEU A 162 -12.70 66.02 -0.55
CA LEU A 162 -13.75 65.22 -1.19
C LEU A 162 -13.18 64.52 -2.42
N ALA A 163 -13.24 63.19 -2.46
CA ALA A 163 -12.98 62.43 -3.68
C ALA A 163 -14.24 61.76 -4.20
N ILE A 164 -14.55 61.99 -5.47
CA ILE A 164 -15.72 61.43 -6.16
C ILE A 164 -15.27 60.28 -7.05
N GLU A 165 -15.95 59.15 -6.91
CA GLU A 165 -15.78 57.98 -7.77
C GLU A 165 -17.13 57.64 -8.42
N GLN A 166 -17.19 57.69 -9.75
CA GLN A 166 -18.37 57.32 -10.53
C GLN A 166 -18.01 56.23 -11.55
N PRO A 167 -18.89 55.25 -11.81
CA PRO A 167 -18.66 54.23 -12.82
C PRO A 167 -18.37 54.87 -14.18
N ARG A 168 -17.38 54.35 -14.92
CA ARG A 168 -16.93 54.85 -16.22
C ARG A 168 -16.21 56.22 -16.20
N TYR A 169 -15.90 56.77 -15.03
CA TYR A 169 -15.13 58.01 -14.88
C TYR A 169 -13.91 57.81 -13.99
N ARG A 170 -12.88 58.65 -14.18
CA ARG A 170 -11.70 58.69 -13.33
C ARG A 170 -12.05 59.36 -12.00
N ARG A 171 -11.39 58.90 -10.93
CA ARG A 171 -11.50 59.51 -9.61
C ARG A 171 -11.08 60.99 -9.68
N SER A 172 -11.93 61.87 -9.19
CA SER A 172 -11.69 63.32 -9.10
C SER A 172 -11.68 63.76 -7.64
N GLU A 173 -10.88 64.76 -7.30
CA GLU A 173 -10.66 65.17 -5.92
C GLU A 173 -10.58 66.69 -5.79
N ILE A 174 -11.31 67.23 -4.80
CA ILE A 174 -11.40 68.67 -4.52
C ILE A 174 -11.23 68.94 -3.02
N GLU A 175 -10.78 70.14 -2.69
CA GLU A 175 -10.78 70.65 -1.32
C GLU A 175 -11.99 71.57 -1.11
N LEU A 176 -12.70 71.40 0.01
CA LEU A 176 -13.90 72.13 0.36
C LEU A 176 -13.77 72.76 1.75
N GLN A 177 -14.09 74.05 1.87
CA GLN A 177 -14.18 74.77 3.13
C GLN A 177 -15.65 75.00 3.49
N VAL A 178 -16.16 74.30 4.50
CA VAL A 178 -17.55 74.40 4.95
C VAL A 178 -17.67 75.44 6.05
N ALA A 179 -18.59 76.40 5.90
CA ALA A 179 -18.83 77.49 6.85
C ALA A 179 -19.67 77.09 8.08
N GLY A 180 -20.50 76.04 7.98
CA GLY A 180 -21.39 75.58 9.06
C GLY A 180 -22.58 76.49 9.34
N ARG A 181 -23.19 76.39 10.53
CA ARG A 181 -24.34 77.20 10.98
C ARG A 181 -25.55 77.18 10.03
N ALA A 182 -25.84 76.01 9.45
CA ALA A 182 -26.88 75.83 8.43
C ALA A 182 -26.69 76.64 7.13
N ALA A 183 -25.47 77.09 6.82
CA ALA A 183 -25.15 77.64 5.52
C ALA A 183 -25.26 76.56 4.43
N VAL A 184 -25.72 76.96 3.24
CA VAL A 184 -25.81 76.09 2.06
C VAL A 184 -24.69 76.48 1.09
N GLU A 185 -23.88 75.51 0.69
CA GLU A 185 -22.74 75.68 -0.24
C GLU A 185 -22.85 74.70 -1.40
N THR A 186 -22.40 75.09 -2.58
CA THR A 186 -22.38 74.21 -3.76
C THR A 186 -20.93 73.93 -4.18
N ALA A 187 -20.61 72.65 -4.36
CA ALA A 187 -19.31 72.18 -4.82
C ALA A 187 -19.45 71.49 -6.18
N ALA A 188 -18.91 72.12 -7.23
CA ALA A 188 -18.87 71.55 -8.57
C ALA A 188 -17.61 70.68 -8.75
N VAL A 189 -17.79 69.42 -9.18
CA VAL A 189 -16.71 68.44 -9.37
C VAL A 189 -16.67 67.99 -10.84
N THR A 190 -15.56 68.27 -11.51
CA THR A 190 -15.32 67.83 -12.89
C THR A 190 -14.84 66.38 -12.93
N LEU A 191 -15.49 65.53 -13.74
CA LEU A 191 -15.14 64.13 -13.96
C LEU A 191 -14.64 63.88 -15.38
N GLU A 192 -13.62 63.02 -15.52
CA GLU A 192 -13.08 62.61 -16.82
C GLU A 192 -13.54 61.19 -17.17
N PRO A 193 -14.00 60.91 -18.41
CA PRO A 193 -14.33 59.55 -18.82
C PRO A 193 -13.12 58.60 -18.76
N ALA A 194 -13.33 57.39 -18.26
CA ALA A 194 -12.34 56.32 -18.13
C ALA A 194 -12.60 55.17 -19.11
N TRP A 195 -12.95 55.50 -20.35
CA TRP A 195 -13.22 54.53 -21.43
C TRP A 195 -12.71 55.07 -22.77
N SER A 196 -12.54 54.17 -23.74
CA SER A 196 -12.18 54.56 -25.09
C SER A 196 -12.74 53.59 -26.13
N VAL A 197 -13.00 54.09 -27.33
CA VAL A 197 -13.44 53.25 -28.45
C VAL A 197 -12.27 52.42 -28.99
N ARG A 198 -12.51 51.12 -29.21
CA ARG A 198 -11.57 50.13 -29.77
C ARG A 198 -12.29 49.23 -30.78
N THR A 199 -11.56 48.66 -31.73
CA THR A 199 -12.12 47.72 -32.71
C THR A 199 -11.83 46.28 -32.30
N LEU A 200 -12.86 45.43 -32.25
CA LEU A 200 -12.74 43.98 -32.06
C LEU A 200 -12.85 43.27 -33.40
N ASN A 201 -11.87 42.43 -33.74
CA ASN A 201 -11.83 41.57 -34.92
C ASN A 201 -11.82 40.09 -34.51
N SER A 202 -12.25 39.21 -35.42
CA SER A 202 -12.04 37.77 -35.30
C SER A 202 -11.54 37.16 -36.61
N GLU A 203 -10.86 36.03 -36.50
CA GLU A 203 -10.44 35.18 -37.61
C GLU A 203 -10.98 33.75 -37.37
N PRO A 204 -12.01 33.30 -38.10
CA PRO A 204 -12.73 34.00 -39.17
C PRO A 204 -13.58 35.18 -38.66
N SER A 205 -13.87 36.14 -39.55
CA SER A 205 -14.66 37.34 -39.25
C SER A 205 -16.16 37.04 -39.16
N GLY A 206 -16.94 37.96 -38.57
CA GLY A 206 -18.39 37.83 -38.42
C GLY A 206 -18.84 37.19 -37.10
N ALA A 207 -17.94 37.04 -36.12
CA ALA A 207 -18.29 36.56 -34.80
C ALA A 207 -19.17 37.58 -34.07
N THR A 208 -20.20 37.10 -33.38
CA THR A 208 -21.00 37.94 -32.47
C THR A 208 -20.13 38.34 -31.28
N ALA A 209 -19.94 39.64 -31.08
CA ALA A 209 -19.20 40.19 -29.97
C ALA A 209 -20.14 40.58 -28.81
N VAL A 210 -19.76 40.16 -27.61
CA VAL A 210 -20.41 40.49 -26.35
C VAL A 210 -19.38 41.17 -25.46
N VAL A 211 -19.68 42.37 -24.96
CA VAL A 211 -18.80 43.14 -24.06
C VAL A 211 -19.55 43.40 -22.77
N ASP A 212 -18.96 43.03 -21.63
CA ASP A 212 -19.54 43.19 -20.29
C ASP A 212 -20.98 42.63 -20.19
N GLY A 213 -21.24 41.53 -20.90
CA GLY A 213 -22.53 40.84 -20.96
C GLY A 213 -23.55 41.40 -21.97
N ALA A 214 -23.25 42.52 -22.65
CA ALA A 214 -24.12 43.11 -23.67
C ALA A 214 -23.66 42.77 -25.09
N ALA A 215 -24.59 42.34 -25.95
CA ALA A 215 -24.30 42.12 -27.37
C ALA A 215 -24.09 43.46 -28.09
N VAL A 216 -22.90 43.65 -28.65
CA VAL A 216 -22.45 44.93 -29.24
C VAL A 216 -22.43 44.92 -30.77
N GLY A 217 -22.51 43.74 -31.40
CA GLY A 217 -22.54 43.59 -32.85
C GLY A 217 -21.73 42.38 -33.33
N THR A 218 -21.30 42.40 -34.58
CA THR A 218 -20.46 41.34 -35.19
C THR A 218 -19.11 41.90 -35.63
N THR A 219 -18.02 41.15 -35.44
CA THR A 219 -16.66 41.57 -35.80
C THR A 219 -16.48 41.76 -37.33
N PRO A 220 -15.75 42.79 -37.80
CA PRO A 220 -15.17 43.91 -37.03
C PRO A 220 -16.22 44.87 -36.45
N VAL A 221 -16.13 45.17 -35.14
CA VAL A 221 -17.05 46.09 -34.46
C VAL A 221 -16.29 47.09 -33.58
N ALA A 222 -16.69 48.36 -33.63
CA ALA A 222 -16.17 49.40 -32.74
C ALA A 222 -16.98 49.44 -31.44
N VAL A 223 -16.29 49.35 -30.30
CA VAL A 223 -16.89 49.21 -28.98
C VAL A 223 -16.18 50.11 -27.98
N GLU A 224 -16.94 50.61 -27.00
CA GLU A 224 -16.38 51.30 -25.84
C GLU A 224 -15.86 50.26 -24.85
N LEU A 225 -14.55 50.29 -24.58
CA LEU A 225 -13.92 49.43 -23.58
C LEU A 225 -13.42 50.30 -22.43
N LEU A 226 -13.56 49.80 -21.20
CA LEU A 226 -13.14 50.52 -20.01
C LEU A 226 -11.61 50.52 -19.87
N GLU A 227 -11.04 51.58 -19.31
CA GLU A 227 -9.62 51.60 -18.92
C GLU A 227 -9.30 50.53 -17.86
N SER A 228 -10.29 50.17 -17.03
CA SER A 228 -10.18 49.13 -16.00
C SER A 228 -10.20 47.70 -16.54
N GLY A 229 -10.54 47.50 -17.82
CA GLY A 229 -10.82 46.18 -18.39
C GLY A 229 -12.32 45.97 -18.62
N SER A 230 -12.65 45.42 -19.77
CA SER A 230 -13.98 44.94 -20.15
C SER A 230 -13.89 43.47 -20.58
N ASP A 231 -14.85 42.65 -20.17
CA ASP A 231 -14.92 41.23 -20.54
C ASP A 231 -15.48 41.09 -21.95
N VAL A 232 -14.68 40.53 -22.84
CA VAL A 232 -15.02 40.36 -24.25
C VAL A 232 -15.19 38.88 -24.57
N GLU A 233 -16.34 38.53 -25.12
CA GLU A 233 -16.63 37.20 -25.65
C GLU A 233 -16.99 37.29 -27.13
N LEU A 234 -16.34 36.48 -27.97
CA LEU A 234 -16.61 36.37 -29.40
C LEU A 234 -17.15 34.97 -29.71
N ARG A 235 -18.33 34.93 -30.34
CA ARG A 235 -19.03 33.68 -30.66
C ARG A 235 -19.27 33.57 -32.15
N LEU A 236 -18.79 32.50 -32.77
CA LEU A 236 -19.06 32.18 -34.18
C LEU A 236 -19.55 30.73 -34.27
N PRO A 237 -20.70 30.45 -34.89
CA PRO A 237 -21.18 29.06 -35.05
C PRO A 237 -20.14 28.16 -35.71
N GLY A 238 -19.88 26.98 -35.13
CA GLY A 238 -18.86 26.03 -35.59
C GLY A 238 -17.46 26.26 -35.00
N PHE A 239 -17.30 27.24 -34.11
CA PHE A 239 -16.05 27.56 -33.43
C PHE A 239 -16.24 27.65 -31.90
N GLU A 240 -15.21 27.30 -31.15
CA GLU A 240 -15.19 27.46 -29.69
C GLU A 240 -15.30 28.95 -29.32
N PRO A 241 -16.12 29.35 -28.32
CA PRO A 241 -16.22 30.74 -27.88
C PRO A 241 -14.88 31.27 -27.39
N TRP A 242 -14.45 32.40 -27.92
CA TRP A 242 -13.23 33.08 -27.47
C TRP A 242 -13.57 34.10 -26.38
N ARG A 243 -12.77 34.15 -25.32
CA ARG A 243 -12.98 35.03 -24.16
C ARG A 243 -11.67 35.67 -23.73
N ASP A 244 -11.70 36.97 -23.45
CA ASP A 244 -10.56 37.71 -22.90
C ASP A 244 -11.03 38.98 -22.17
N THR A 245 -10.21 39.53 -21.28
CA THR A 245 -10.48 40.80 -20.59
C THR A 245 -9.56 41.88 -21.14
N ILE A 246 -10.14 42.90 -21.80
CA ILE A 246 -9.39 43.90 -22.56
C ILE A 246 -9.48 45.28 -21.89
N SER A 247 -8.33 45.83 -21.49
CA SER A 247 -8.22 47.19 -20.93
C SER A 247 -7.83 48.24 -21.99
N ALA A 248 -8.64 49.28 -22.14
CA ALA A 248 -8.43 50.32 -23.15
C ALA A 248 -7.63 51.53 -22.65
N LEU A 249 -6.40 51.28 -22.20
CA LEU A 249 -5.50 52.33 -21.71
C LEU A 249 -5.17 53.39 -22.79
N PRO A 250 -4.97 54.66 -22.41
CA PRO A 250 -4.48 55.70 -23.31
C PRO A 250 -3.15 55.30 -23.96
N GLY A 251 -3.04 55.41 -25.30
CA GLY A 251 -1.86 55.01 -26.07
C GLY A 251 -1.76 53.51 -26.40
N GLY A 252 -2.70 52.68 -25.90
CA GLY A 252 -2.76 51.26 -26.22
C GLY A 252 -3.23 50.92 -27.64
N PRO A 253 -3.25 49.62 -28.00
CA PRO A 253 -3.71 49.15 -29.31
C PRO A 253 -5.12 49.65 -29.63
N ARG A 254 -5.34 50.13 -30.85
CA ARG A 254 -6.68 50.59 -31.31
C ARG A 254 -7.57 49.44 -31.77
N SER A 255 -6.99 48.26 -32.01
CA SER A 255 -7.68 47.08 -32.53
C SER A 255 -7.15 45.82 -31.87
N TYR A 256 -8.05 44.86 -31.61
CA TYR A 256 -7.75 43.55 -31.03
C TYR A 256 -8.32 42.47 -31.95
N THR A 257 -7.54 41.41 -32.22
CA THR A 257 -7.94 40.33 -33.13
C THR A 257 -7.85 39.00 -32.42
N ALA A 258 -8.94 38.24 -32.42
CA ALA A 258 -9.00 36.89 -31.87
C ALA A 258 -9.02 35.83 -32.99
N THR A 259 -8.22 34.78 -32.85
CA THR A 259 -8.29 33.59 -33.73
C THR A 259 -9.21 32.56 -33.09
N LEU A 260 -10.27 32.15 -33.79
CA LEU A 260 -11.26 31.20 -33.29
C LEU A 260 -10.88 29.77 -33.68
N GLU A 261 -10.94 28.84 -32.73
CA GLU A 261 -10.66 27.42 -32.98
C GLU A 261 -11.95 26.68 -33.38
N PRO A 262 -11.94 25.75 -34.35
CA PRO A 262 -13.11 24.94 -34.70
C PRO A 262 -13.61 24.07 -33.54
N GLU A 263 -14.93 23.87 -33.45
CA GLU A 263 -15.54 22.97 -32.45
C GLU A 263 -15.08 21.50 -32.63
N ARG A 264 -14.87 20.80 -31.51
CA ARG A 264 -14.40 19.41 -31.47
C ARG A 264 -15.47 18.47 -30.90
N ALA A 265 -15.73 17.34 -31.56
CA ALA A 265 -16.61 16.29 -31.07
C ALA A 265 -15.91 15.42 -30.01
N VAL A 266 -16.67 14.78 -29.13
CA VAL A 266 -16.14 13.85 -28.12
C VAL A 266 -16.37 12.41 -28.58
N LEU A 267 -15.30 11.64 -28.73
CA LEU A 267 -15.34 10.20 -28.99
C LEU A 267 -15.25 9.43 -27.67
N ALA A 268 -16.23 8.59 -27.38
CA ALA A 268 -16.17 7.54 -26.36
C ALA A 268 -15.96 6.19 -27.04
N LEU A 269 -14.79 5.58 -26.86
CA LEU A 269 -14.40 4.34 -27.52
C LEU A 269 -14.23 3.19 -26.52
N SER A 270 -14.84 2.05 -26.80
CA SER A 270 -14.69 0.81 -26.06
C SER A 270 -14.37 -0.35 -27.00
N SER A 271 -13.71 -1.39 -26.48
CA SER A 271 -13.50 -2.63 -27.23
C SER A 271 -13.85 -3.87 -26.41
N THR A 272 -14.20 -4.95 -27.09
CA THR A 272 -14.37 -6.28 -26.49
C THR A 272 -13.38 -7.26 -27.14
N PRO A 273 -12.39 -7.79 -26.39
CA PRO A 273 -12.03 -7.42 -25.01
C PRO A 273 -11.45 -6.00 -24.89
N ALA A 274 -11.45 -5.47 -23.67
CA ALA A 274 -10.91 -4.14 -23.34
C ALA A 274 -9.37 -4.12 -23.30
N GLY A 275 -8.77 -2.93 -23.29
CA GLY A 275 -7.30 -2.75 -23.22
C GLY A 275 -6.61 -2.69 -24.58
N ALA A 276 -7.36 -2.56 -25.68
CA ALA A 276 -6.78 -2.43 -27.01
C ALA A 276 -6.08 -1.08 -27.16
N ALA A 277 -4.84 -1.07 -27.65
CA ALA A 277 -4.10 0.13 -28.01
C ALA A 277 -4.79 0.83 -29.18
N VAL A 278 -5.05 2.12 -29.04
CA VAL A 278 -5.80 2.92 -30.01
C VAL A 278 -4.88 3.92 -30.67
N THR A 279 -4.89 3.96 -32.00
CA THR A 279 -4.27 5.03 -32.78
C THR A 279 -5.29 5.70 -33.70
N LEU A 280 -5.09 7.00 -33.92
CA LEU A 280 -5.89 7.82 -34.84
C LEU A 280 -4.94 8.52 -35.81
N ASP A 281 -5.05 8.22 -37.10
CA ASP A 281 -4.09 8.65 -38.13
C ASP A 281 -2.63 8.37 -37.73
N GLY A 282 -2.39 7.22 -37.12
CA GLY A 282 -1.06 6.81 -36.63
C GLY A 282 -0.62 7.39 -35.29
N HIS A 283 -1.37 8.33 -34.71
CA HIS A 283 -1.05 8.93 -33.40
C HIS A 283 -1.66 8.10 -32.26
N PHE A 284 -0.86 7.69 -31.29
CA PHE A 284 -1.30 6.90 -30.14
C PHE A 284 -2.14 7.73 -29.17
N LEU A 285 -3.34 7.23 -28.83
CA LEU A 285 -4.29 7.90 -27.93
C LEU A 285 -4.40 7.26 -26.54
N GLY A 286 -3.93 6.02 -26.38
CA GLY A 286 -4.09 5.24 -25.15
C GLY A 286 -4.69 3.86 -25.40
N SER A 287 -5.35 3.30 -24.38
CA SER A 287 -5.99 1.98 -24.45
C SER A 287 -7.49 2.07 -24.15
N THR A 288 -8.30 1.21 -24.75
CA THR A 288 -9.76 1.17 -24.47
C THR A 288 -10.07 0.68 -23.04
N PRO A 289 -11.14 1.18 -22.40
CA PRO A 289 -12.01 2.27 -22.84
C PRO A 289 -11.32 3.64 -22.71
N LEU A 290 -11.52 4.54 -23.69
CA LEU A 290 -10.98 5.89 -23.66
C LEU A 290 -11.96 6.93 -24.17
N THR A 291 -11.72 8.19 -23.81
CA THR A 291 -12.42 9.35 -24.35
C THR A 291 -11.42 10.30 -25.02
N SER A 292 -11.69 10.76 -26.23
CA SER A 292 -10.81 11.67 -26.97
C SER A 292 -11.62 12.76 -27.71
N ARG A 293 -10.98 13.89 -28.06
CA ARG A 293 -11.60 14.96 -28.84
C ARG A 293 -11.19 14.87 -30.31
N LEU A 294 -12.17 14.97 -31.20
CA LEU A 294 -12.01 14.82 -32.65
C LEU A 294 -12.39 16.11 -33.37
N LYS A 295 -11.68 16.42 -34.46
CA LYS A 295 -12.08 17.51 -35.35
C LYS A 295 -13.32 17.10 -36.14
N VAL A 296 -14.32 17.99 -36.20
CA VAL A 296 -15.55 17.78 -36.97
C VAL A 296 -15.26 17.93 -38.47
N GLY A 297 -15.87 17.09 -39.30
CA GLY A 297 -15.82 17.19 -40.76
C GLY A 297 -14.56 16.64 -41.44
N GLN A 298 -13.63 16.02 -40.69
CA GLN A 298 -12.45 15.35 -41.27
C GLN A 298 -12.55 13.83 -41.06
N PRO A 299 -12.34 13.00 -42.11
CA PRO A 299 -12.22 11.55 -41.95
C PRO A 299 -10.88 11.22 -41.28
N LEU A 300 -10.93 10.36 -40.27
CA LEU A 300 -9.79 9.94 -39.43
C LEU A 300 -9.71 8.42 -39.45
N GLN A 301 -8.52 7.85 -39.65
CA GLN A 301 -8.29 6.41 -39.62
C GLN A 301 -8.08 5.93 -38.19
N LEU A 302 -9.09 5.25 -37.65
CA LEU A 302 -9.02 4.59 -36.35
C LEU A 302 -8.40 3.19 -36.53
N SER A 303 -7.36 2.89 -35.75
CA SER A 303 -6.80 1.54 -35.66
C SER A 303 -6.77 1.06 -34.20
N LEU A 304 -7.25 -0.17 -33.97
CA LEU A 304 -7.16 -0.84 -32.67
C LEU A 304 -6.23 -2.05 -32.79
N HIS A 305 -5.31 -2.17 -31.85
CA HIS A 305 -4.39 -3.29 -31.76
C HIS A 305 -4.43 -3.91 -30.37
N LEU A 306 -4.57 -5.22 -30.31
CA LEU A 306 -4.50 -5.99 -29.08
C LEU A 306 -3.78 -7.31 -29.35
N GLU A 307 -2.87 -7.69 -28.46
CA GLU A 307 -2.07 -8.90 -28.59
C GLU A 307 -2.97 -10.16 -28.66
N GLY A 308 -2.70 -11.06 -29.61
CA GLY A 308 -3.53 -12.23 -29.87
C GLY A 308 -4.80 -11.96 -30.69
N TYR A 309 -5.05 -10.72 -31.13
CA TYR A 309 -6.18 -10.34 -31.98
C TYR A 309 -5.71 -9.77 -33.32
N LEU A 310 -6.54 -9.92 -34.35
CA LEU A 310 -6.29 -9.29 -35.64
C LEU A 310 -6.44 -7.76 -35.51
N PRO A 311 -5.59 -6.96 -36.18
CA PRO A 311 -5.73 -5.51 -36.16
C PRO A 311 -7.09 -5.09 -36.76
N HIS A 312 -7.78 -4.19 -36.08
CA HIS A 312 -9.03 -3.62 -36.56
C HIS A 312 -8.80 -2.22 -37.08
N GLN A 313 -9.30 -1.91 -38.27
CA GLN A 313 -9.19 -0.58 -38.90
C GLN A 313 -10.55 -0.12 -39.41
N GLN A 314 -10.90 1.12 -39.12
CA GLN A 314 -12.14 1.76 -39.56
C GLN A 314 -11.91 3.26 -39.80
N ILE A 315 -12.56 3.82 -40.82
CA ILE A 315 -12.60 5.27 -41.02
C ILE A 315 -13.72 5.85 -40.16
N LEU A 316 -13.41 6.88 -39.39
CA LEU A 316 -14.32 7.57 -38.49
C LEU A 316 -14.41 9.05 -38.90
N GLN A 317 -15.61 9.58 -38.97
CA GLN A 317 -15.85 10.99 -39.24
C GLN A 317 -16.90 11.50 -38.25
N ALA A 318 -16.57 12.57 -37.53
CA ALA A 318 -17.53 13.27 -36.71
C ALA A 318 -18.27 14.30 -37.58
N ASP A 319 -19.56 14.06 -37.84
CA ASP A 319 -20.38 14.94 -38.68
C ASP A 319 -20.88 16.19 -37.92
N ARG A 320 -20.98 16.09 -36.59
CA ARG A 320 -21.45 17.14 -35.67
C ARG A 320 -20.69 17.07 -34.34
N VAL A 321 -20.89 18.07 -33.49
CA VAL A 321 -20.28 18.19 -32.14
C VAL A 321 -20.90 17.24 -31.11
N GLU A 322 -21.89 16.42 -31.51
CA GLU A 322 -22.53 15.44 -30.64
C GLU A 322 -21.54 14.33 -30.21
N PRO A 323 -21.67 13.77 -28.99
CA PRO A 323 -20.81 12.67 -28.55
C PRO A 323 -20.94 11.42 -29.45
N LEU A 324 -19.83 10.96 -30.00
CA LEU A 324 -19.76 9.75 -30.80
C LEU A 324 -19.35 8.57 -29.89
N THR A 325 -20.23 7.58 -29.75
CA THR A 325 -19.92 6.36 -29.00
C THR A 325 -19.64 5.21 -29.95
N LEU A 326 -18.49 4.57 -29.83
CA LEU A 326 -18.09 3.43 -30.65
C LEU A 326 -17.69 2.24 -29.76
N ALA A 327 -18.25 1.07 -30.07
CA ALA A 327 -17.91 -0.19 -29.44
C ALA A 327 -17.39 -1.16 -30.50
N VAL A 328 -16.12 -1.57 -30.39
CA VAL A 328 -15.45 -2.44 -31.37
C VAL A 328 -15.28 -3.85 -30.80
N SER A 329 -15.78 -4.86 -31.49
CA SER A 329 -15.48 -6.26 -31.15
C SER A 329 -14.27 -6.74 -31.95
N LEU A 330 -13.20 -7.15 -31.25
CA LEU A 330 -11.97 -7.60 -31.89
C LEU A 330 -12.03 -9.09 -32.23
N THR A 331 -11.53 -9.45 -33.41
CA THR A 331 -11.47 -10.84 -33.87
C THR A 331 -10.18 -11.50 -33.39
N PRO A 332 -10.22 -12.61 -32.63
CA PRO A 332 -9.02 -13.28 -32.17
C PRO A 332 -8.24 -13.89 -33.34
N ALA A 333 -6.91 -13.75 -33.30
CA ALA A 333 -6.00 -14.39 -34.24
C ALA A 333 -5.64 -15.79 -33.71
N LEU A 334 -6.40 -16.81 -34.11
CA LEU A 334 -6.28 -18.15 -33.52
C LEU A 334 -5.13 -18.99 -34.11
N GLY A 335 -4.45 -19.74 -33.24
CA GLY A 335 -3.52 -20.82 -33.55
C GLY A 335 -3.94 -22.14 -32.89
N SER A 336 -3.57 -23.26 -33.51
CA SER A 336 -4.01 -24.60 -33.09
C SER A 336 -2.91 -25.32 -32.30
N VAL A 337 -3.19 -25.70 -31.05
CA VAL A 337 -2.27 -26.46 -30.18
C VAL A 337 -2.79 -27.87 -29.97
N GLU A 338 -2.02 -28.86 -30.40
CA GLU A 338 -2.29 -30.27 -30.15
C GLU A 338 -1.52 -30.77 -28.93
N LEU A 339 -2.26 -30.89 -27.83
CA LEU A 339 -1.78 -31.42 -26.58
C LEU A 339 -1.81 -32.95 -26.60
N SER A 340 -0.68 -33.59 -26.29
CA SER A 340 -0.54 -35.04 -26.13
C SER A 340 -0.05 -35.37 -24.72
N LEU A 341 -0.78 -36.24 -24.02
CA LEU A 341 -0.53 -36.60 -22.63
C LEU A 341 -0.09 -38.06 -22.50
N ASN A 342 0.87 -38.33 -21.61
CA ASN A 342 1.26 -39.70 -21.25
C ASN A 342 0.10 -40.48 -20.59
N VAL A 343 -0.76 -39.80 -19.83
CA VAL A 343 -1.94 -40.36 -19.16
C VAL A 343 -3.19 -39.53 -19.48
N ALA A 344 -4.37 -40.16 -19.42
CA ALA A 344 -5.62 -39.40 -19.52
C ALA A 344 -5.75 -38.50 -18.29
N ALA A 345 -5.69 -37.17 -18.49
CA ALA A 345 -5.92 -36.16 -17.47
C ALA A 345 -7.43 -35.92 -17.27
N THR A 346 -7.79 -35.16 -16.24
CA THR A 346 -9.19 -34.88 -15.90
C THR A 346 -9.55 -33.41 -16.07
N GLN A 347 -8.60 -32.49 -15.89
CA GLN A 347 -8.88 -31.06 -15.98
C GLN A 347 -7.74 -30.31 -16.68
N LEU A 348 -8.12 -29.28 -17.43
CA LEU A 348 -7.27 -28.28 -18.07
C LEU A 348 -7.77 -26.88 -17.69
N VAL A 349 -6.88 -26.01 -17.23
CA VAL A 349 -7.14 -24.58 -17.03
C VAL A 349 -6.29 -23.80 -18.03
N ILE A 350 -6.86 -22.75 -18.61
CA ILE A 350 -6.22 -21.86 -19.59
C ILE A 350 -6.28 -20.43 -19.03
N ASP A 351 -5.14 -19.77 -18.88
CA ASP A 351 -5.00 -18.39 -18.38
C ASP A 351 -5.83 -18.10 -17.13
N ASP A 352 -5.72 -18.95 -16.11
CA ASP A 352 -6.46 -18.84 -14.84
C ASP A 352 -8.00 -18.84 -14.98
N GLY A 353 -8.50 -19.27 -16.14
CA GLY A 353 -9.92 -19.44 -16.40
C GLY A 353 -10.55 -20.61 -15.63
N PRO A 354 -11.85 -20.85 -15.82
CA PRO A 354 -12.52 -21.97 -15.18
C PRO A 354 -11.94 -23.32 -15.66
N PRO A 355 -11.85 -24.33 -14.77
CA PRO A 355 -11.34 -25.64 -15.14
C PRO A 355 -12.26 -26.34 -16.15
N ILE A 356 -11.65 -26.78 -17.25
CA ILE A 356 -12.29 -27.51 -18.34
C ILE A 356 -12.07 -29.00 -18.09
N ALA A 357 -13.15 -29.79 -18.04
CA ALA A 357 -13.03 -31.24 -17.98
C ALA A 357 -12.52 -31.77 -19.33
N ILE A 358 -11.44 -32.53 -19.31
CA ILE A 358 -10.85 -33.15 -20.50
C ILE A 358 -10.82 -34.67 -20.37
N ALA A 359 -11.07 -35.39 -21.47
CA ALA A 359 -11.10 -36.85 -21.49
C ALA A 359 -10.17 -37.42 -22.57
N GLY A 360 -9.32 -38.37 -22.19
CA GLY A 360 -8.35 -38.98 -23.10
C GLY A 360 -6.99 -38.28 -23.13
N ARG A 361 -6.13 -38.74 -24.04
CA ARG A 361 -4.70 -38.37 -24.09
C ARG A 361 -4.35 -37.32 -25.14
N ARG A 362 -5.26 -36.96 -26.03
CA ARG A 362 -5.00 -36.00 -27.11
C ARG A 362 -6.11 -34.96 -27.17
N HIS A 363 -5.73 -33.70 -27.20
CA HIS A 363 -6.66 -32.56 -27.19
C HIS A 363 -6.20 -31.51 -28.19
N ARG A 364 -7.16 -30.89 -28.89
CA ARG A 364 -6.90 -29.75 -29.77
C ARG A 364 -7.46 -28.50 -29.12
N LEU A 365 -6.62 -27.48 -28.96
CA LEU A 365 -6.97 -26.18 -28.40
C LEU A 365 -6.82 -25.12 -29.50
N GLU A 366 -7.84 -24.31 -29.72
CA GLU A 366 -7.75 -23.13 -30.57
C GLU A 366 -7.58 -21.92 -29.65
N LEU A 367 -6.40 -21.31 -29.69
CA LEU A 367 -5.99 -20.28 -28.75
C LEU A 367 -5.54 -19.03 -29.49
N PRO A 368 -5.87 -17.81 -29.01
CA PRO A 368 -5.30 -16.58 -29.52
C PRO A 368 -3.76 -16.64 -29.62
N ALA A 369 -3.20 -15.98 -30.64
CA ALA A 369 -1.76 -15.97 -30.91
C ALA A 369 -1.01 -15.02 -29.97
N ARG A 370 -1.05 -15.35 -28.67
CA ARG A 370 -0.34 -14.69 -27.58
C ARG A 370 0.14 -15.75 -26.59
N ARG A 371 0.91 -15.34 -25.59
CA ARG A 371 1.31 -16.26 -24.52
C ARG A 371 0.08 -16.73 -23.73
N HIS A 372 -0.02 -18.05 -23.53
CA HIS A 372 -1.03 -18.72 -22.71
C HIS A 372 -0.38 -19.58 -21.64
N GLN A 373 -0.94 -19.57 -20.42
CA GLN A 373 -0.60 -20.53 -19.38
C GLN A 373 -1.64 -21.64 -19.36
N LEU A 374 -1.15 -22.88 -19.40
CA LEU A 374 -1.97 -24.07 -19.36
C LEU A 374 -1.61 -24.86 -18.13
N THR A 375 -2.63 -25.25 -17.37
CA THR A 375 -2.47 -26.06 -16.17
C THR A 375 -3.26 -27.34 -16.32
N ILE A 376 -2.60 -28.48 -16.20
CA ILE A 376 -3.25 -29.79 -16.25
C ILE A 376 -3.20 -30.43 -14.88
N SER A 377 -4.35 -30.97 -14.46
CA SER A 377 -4.46 -31.72 -13.21
C SER A 377 -5.16 -33.06 -13.41
N LYS A 378 -4.74 -34.00 -12.57
CA LYS A 378 -5.33 -35.33 -12.46
C LYS A 378 -5.18 -35.83 -11.01
N PRO A 379 -6.24 -36.33 -10.37
CA PRO A 379 -6.12 -36.93 -9.04
C PRO A 379 -5.04 -38.02 -8.99
N GLY A 380 -4.18 -37.97 -7.97
CA GLY A 380 -3.04 -38.89 -7.81
C GLY A 380 -1.79 -38.51 -8.62
N TYR A 381 -1.82 -37.42 -9.39
CA TYR A 381 -0.69 -36.89 -10.16
C TYR A 381 -0.34 -35.48 -9.74
N ARG A 382 0.93 -35.10 -9.91
CA ARG A 382 1.37 -33.73 -9.69
C ARG A 382 0.74 -32.83 -10.76
N ARG A 383 0.15 -31.71 -10.34
CA ARG A 383 -0.32 -30.65 -11.23
C ARG A 383 0.86 -30.11 -12.03
N GLN A 384 0.66 -29.88 -13.33
CA GLN A 384 1.69 -29.32 -14.19
C GLN A 384 1.22 -28.04 -14.86
N HIS A 385 2.13 -27.07 -14.90
CA HIS A 385 1.97 -25.78 -15.53
C HIS A 385 2.92 -25.70 -16.72
N PHE A 386 2.45 -25.17 -17.83
CA PHE A 386 3.24 -24.98 -19.03
C PHE A 386 2.76 -23.76 -19.79
N THR A 387 3.72 -23.11 -20.45
CA THR A 387 3.45 -21.92 -21.26
C THR A 387 3.49 -22.31 -22.73
N VAL A 388 2.47 -21.90 -23.48
CA VAL A 388 2.44 -22.04 -24.93
C VAL A 388 2.21 -20.67 -25.57
N GLU A 389 2.85 -20.44 -26.70
CA GLU A 389 2.64 -19.25 -27.52
C GLU A 389 2.18 -19.72 -28.90
N PRO A 390 0.85 -19.80 -29.13
CA PRO A 390 0.27 -20.24 -30.38
C PRO A 390 0.66 -19.31 -31.52
N ILE A 391 0.96 -19.88 -32.69
CA ILE A 391 1.20 -19.09 -33.90
C ILE A 391 -0.08 -19.08 -34.73
N ALA A 392 -0.55 -17.89 -35.10
CA ALA A 392 -1.77 -17.72 -35.89
C ALA A 392 -1.74 -18.57 -37.17
N GLN A 393 -2.84 -19.27 -37.46
CA GLN A 393 -3.00 -20.15 -38.63
C GLN A 393 -1.99 -21.32 -38.72
N ARG A 394 -1.22 -21.61 -37.67
CA ARG A 394 -0.33 -22.77 -37.60
C ARG A 394 -0.80 -23.77 -36.55
N ARG A 395 -0.32 -25.01 -36.71
CA ARG A 395 -0.52 -26.11 -35.78
C ARG A 395 0.78 -26.41 -35.05
N GLN A 396 0.75 -26.42 -33.73
CA GLN A 396 1.86 -26.79 -32.86
C GLN A 396 1.50 -28.06 -32.08
N GLN A 397 2.50 -28.91 -31.82
CA GLN A 397 2.34 -30.09 -30.99
C GLN A 397 3.04 -29.87 -29.66
N LEU A 398 2.36 -30.26 -28.58
CA LEU A 398 2.86 -30.15 -27.22
C LEU A 398 2.66 -31.47 -26.48
N SER A 399 3.76 -32.11 -26.10
CA SER A 399 3.73 -33.35 -25.32
C SER A 399 3.95 -33.02 -23.85
N VAL A 400 3.07 -33.51 -22.97
CA VAL A 400 3.11 -33.27 -21.52
C VAL A 400 3.12 -34.60 -20.77
N GLU A 401 4.09 -34.75 -19.87
CA GLU A 401 4.29 -35.94 -19.06
C GLU A 401 3.86 -35.68 -17.61
N LEU A 402 2.66 -36.10 -17.24
CA LEU A 402 2.19 -36.05 -15.86
C LEU A 402 2.80 -37.19 -15.06
N LEU A 403 3.53 -36.86 -14.01
CA LEU A 403 4.08 -37.81 -13.05
C LEU A 403 3.08 -38.05 -11.92
N SER A 404 2.92 -39.31 -11.50
CA SER A 404 2.24 -39.60 -10.23
C SER A 404 3.00 -38.96 -9.06
N HIS A 405 2.34 -38.74 -7.92
CA HIS A 405 3.05 -38.23 -6.72
C HIS A 405 4.28 -39.08 -6.37
N GLU A 406 4.14 -40.40 -6.46
CA GLU A 406 5.24 -41.33 -6.21
C GLU A 406 6.36 -41.21 -7.27
N GLN A 407 6.01 -41.11 -8.56
CA GLN A 407 7.00 -40.94 -9.62
C GLN A 407 7.76 -39.62 -9.47
N ALA A 408 7.06 -38.53 -9.16
CA ALA A 408 7.65 -37.22 -8.90
C ALA A 408 8.54 -37.25 -7.63
N PHE A 409 8.12 -37.99 -6.60
CA PHE A 409 8.91 -38.18 -5.40
C PHE A 409 10.24 -38.88 -5.72
N TRP A 410 10.19 -39.95 -6.50
CA TRP A 410 11.39 -40.70 -6.88
C TRP A 410 12.24 -40.03 -7.95
N SER A 411 11.69 -39.15 -8.79
CA SER A 411 12.48 -38.46 -9.82
C SER A 411 13.51 -37.50 -9.22
N THR A 412 13.28 -36.99 -8.01
CA THR A 412 14.26 -36.14 -7.31
C THR A 412 15.26 -36.91 -6.46
N ARG A 413 15.17 -38.25 -6.41
CA ARG A 413 16.00 -39.13 -5.57
C ARG A 413 16.72 -40.13 -6.46
N PRO A 414 17.99 -39.88 -6.79
CA PRO A 414 18.70 -40.71 -7.77
C PRO A 414 18.83 -42.15 -7.26
N SER A 415 18.85 -43.11 -8.18
CA SER A 415 19.03 -44.54 -7.84
C SER A 415 20.44 -44.86 -7.34
N GLN A 416 21.38 -43.94 -7.51
CA GLN A 416 22.79 -44.04 -7.11
C GLN A 416 23.30 -42.67 -6.64
N LEU A 417 24.15 -42.66 -5.62
CA LEU A 417 24.80 -41.47 -5.08
C LEU A 417 26.32 -41.67 -5.05
N SER A 418 27.06 -40.65 -5.45
CA SER A 418 28.50 -40.56 -5.26
C SER A 418 28.79 -39.65 -4.07
N ALA A 419 29.36 -40.21 -3.01
CA ALA A 419 29.78 -39.46 -1.84
C ALA A 419 31.07 -38.66 -2.11
N ALA A 420 31.34 -37.62 -1.32
CA ALA A 420 32.51 -36.74 -1.44
C ALA A 420 33.85 -37.42 -1.12
N ASN A 421 33.83 -38.67 -0.63
CA ASN A 421 35.02 -39.51 -0.51
C ASN A 421 35.23 -40.44 -1.73
N GLY A 422 34.33 -40.43 -2.71
CA GLY A 422 34.32 -41.31 -3.88
C GLY A 422 33.58 -42.64 -3.68
N SER A 423 32.87 -42.84 -2.56
CA SER A 423 32.02 -44.03 -2.37
C SER A 423 30.78 -43.95 -3.24
N GLU A 424 30.42 -45.06 -3.89
CA GLU A 424 29.18 -45.20 -4.65
C GLU A 424 28.13 -45.91 -3.78
N LEU A 425 26.96 -45.31 -3.63
CA LEU A 425 25.86 -45.86 -2.84
C LEU A 425 24.64 -46.14 -3.72
N ARG A 426 23.98 -47.28 -3.50
CA ARG A 426 22.77 -47.71 -4.22
C ARG A 426 21.53 -47.48 -3.39
N LEU A 427 20.47 -46.99 -4.04
CA LEU A 427 19.15 -46.85 -3.43
C LEU A 427 18.51 -48.21 -3.19
N ILE A 428 18.21 -48.52 -1.93
CA ILE A 428 17.39 -49.64 -1.52
C ILE A 428 16.00 -49.13 -1.16
N LYS A 429 14.97 -49.70 -1.79
CA LYS A 429 13.56 -49.49 -1.47
C LYS A 429 13.02 -50.77 -0.80
N PRO A 430 12.99 -50.83 0.54
CA PRO A 430 12.48 -52.01 1.23
C PRO A 430 11.02 -52.28 0.88
N SER A 431 10.67 -53.56 0.71
CA SER A 431 9.30 -54.02 0.38
C SER A 431 8.49 -54.43 1.61
N GLY A 432 8.77 -53.81 2.77
CA GLY A 432 8.12 -54.11 4.05
C GLY A 432 8.81 -55.21 4.85
N ALA A 433 8.04 -56.19 5.32
CA ALA A 433 8.57 -57.21 6.24
C ALA A 433 9.26 -58.38 5.53
N PHE A 434 10.43 -58.78 6.03
CA PHE A 434 11.21 -59.90 5.52
C PHE A 434 11.70 -60.81 6.66
N THR A 435 12.06 -62.05 6.33
CA THR A 435 12.61 -62.99 7.30
C THR A 435 14.11 -62.77 7.42
N MET A 436 14.59 -62.50 8.63
CA MET A 436 16.00 -62.32 8.97
C MET A 436 16.43 -63.43 9.93
N GLY A 437 17.69 -63.86 9.85
CA GLY A 437 18.24 -64.96 10.65
C GLY A 437 18.17 -66.31 9.94
N SER A 438 18.29 -67.38 10.72
CA SER A 438 18.46 -68.75 10.25
C SER A 438 17.41 -69.68 10.87
N ALA A 439 16.77 -70.46 10.01
CA ALA A 439 15.75 -71.43 10.41
C ALA A 439 16.32 -72.47 11.38
N ARG A 440 15.50 -72.95 12.33
CA ARG A 440 15.93 -73.85 13.43
C ARG A 440 16.75 -75.08 13.00
N ARG A 441 16.52 -75.62 11.81
CA ARG A 441 17.19 -76.82 11.27
C ARG A 441 18.24 -76.53 10.20
N GLU A 442 18.58 -75.27 9.96
CA GLU A 442 19.62 -74.92 8.99
C GLU A 442 20.99 -75.42 9.46
N PRO A 443 21.72 -76.18 8.62
CA PRO A 443 23.03 -76.67 9.00
C PRO A 443 24.04 -75.55 9.26
N GLY A 444 24.77 -75.65 10.38
CA GLY A 444 25.74 -74.63 10.78
C GLY A 444 25.13 -73.44 11.54
N ARG A 445 23.81 -73.43 11.79
CA ARG A 445 23.16 -72.40 12.61
C ARG A 445 23.74 -72.30 14.03
N ARG A 446 23.97 -71.07 14.49
CA ARG A 446 24.36 -70.75 15.88
C ARG A 446 23.14 -70.36 16.72
N ALA A 447 23.29 -70.40 18.05
CA ALA A 447 22.19 -70.11 18.97
C ALA A 447 21.62 -68.69 18.84
N ASN A 448 22.49 -67.72 18.49
CA ASN A 448 22.19 -66.29 18.36
C ASN A 448 21.55 -65.87 17.03
N GLU A 449 21.23 -66.83 16.16
CA GLU A 449 20.77 -66.60 14.78
C GLU A 449 19.33 -67.11 14.53
N GLY A 450 18.49 -67.19 15.58
CA GLY A 450 17.07 -67.49 15.38
C GLY A 450 16.40 -66.56 14.38
N ASP A 451 15.57 -67.10 13.50
CA ASP A 451 14.87 -66.34 12.50
C ASP A 451 13.68 -65.56 13.08
N TYR A 452 13.43 -64.37 12.53
CA TYR A 452 12.30 -63.52 12.88
C TYR A 452 11.87 -62.63 11.71
N ARG A 453 10.68 -62.03 11.82
CA ARG A 453 10.15 -61.08 10.82
C ARG A 453 10.62 -59.67 11.16
N ALA A 454 11.68 -59.22 10.48
CA ALA A 454 12.15 -57.85 10.50
C ALA A 454 11.29 -56.98 9.57
N ARG A 455 11.13 -55.69 9.88
CA ARG A 455 10.42 -54.71 9.05
C ARG A 455 11.39 -53.61 8.67
N LEU A 456 11.39 -53.25 7.39
CA LEU A 456 12.06 -52.06 6.87
C LEU A 456 11.05 -51.31 6.01
N THR A 457 10.87 -50.03 6.31
CA THR A 457 9.90 -49.13 5.69
C THR A 457 10.59 -47.93 5.11
N ARG A 458 11.70 -47.49 5.69
CA ARG A 458 12.45 -46.34 5.20
C ARG A 458 13.42 -46.74 4.09
N PRO A 459 13.35 -46.08 2.94
CA PRO A 459 14.37 -46.17 1.91
C PRO A 459 15.72 -45.64 2.41
N TYR A 460 16.80 -46.29 1.99
CA TYR A 460 18.16 -45.90 2.35
C TYR A 460 19.11 -46.14 1.18
N TYR A 461 20.22 -45.43 1.19
CA TYR A 461 21.37 -45.66 0.35
C TYR A 461 22.39 -46.52 1.11
N ILE A 462 23.03 -47.47 0.44
CA ILE A 462 24.11 -48.29 1.01
C ILE A 462 25.25 -48.41 0.01
N ALA A 463 26.49 -48.33 0.49
CA ALA A 463 27.68 -48.39 -0.34
C ALA A 463 27.80 -49.74 -1.07
N THR A 464 28.19 -49.66 -2.34
CA THR A 464 28.37 -50.82 -3.22
C THR A 464 29.50 -51.73 -2.77
N THR A 465 30.46 -51.21 -2.01
CA THR A 465 31.62 -51.93 -1.46
C THR A 465 31.80 -51.61 0.02
N GLU A 466 32.68 -52.34 0.70
CA GLU A 466 33.26 -51.84 1.95
C GLU A 466 34.04 -50.54 1.71
N LEU A 467 34.26 -49.76 2.77
CA LEU A 467 35.07 -48.55 2.73
C LEU A 467 36.53 -48.94 2.52
N THR A 468 37.21 -48.29 1.57
CA THR A 468 38.61 -48.61 1.27
C THR A 468 39.60 -47.84 2.14
N ASN A 469 40.84 -48.33 2.22
CA ASN A 469 41.92 -47.60 2.88
C ASN A 469 42.13 -46.19 2.30
N ALA A 470 42.09 -46.04 0.97
CA ALA A 470 42.24 -44.72 0.33
C ALA A 470 41.10 -43.75 0.71
N GLN A 471 39.86 -44.26 0.85
CA GLN A 471 38.73 -43.45 1.30
C GLN A 471 38.84 -43.06 2.77
N PHE A 472 39.28 -43.99 3.63
CA PHE A 472 39.48 -43.72 5.06
C PHE A 472 40.60 -42.71 5.31
N GLN A 473 41.70 -42.79 4.56
CA GLN A 473 42.86 -41.90 4.69
C GLN A 473 42.55 -40.43 4.37
N GLN A 474 41.45 -40.14 3.67
CA GLN A 474 40.98 -38.77 3.48
C GLN A 474 40.52 -38.10 4.79
N TRP A 475 40.13 -38.87 5.80
CA TRP A 475 39.79 -38.36 7.13
C TRP A 475 41.04 -38.18 7.98
N ARG A 476 41.86 -39.24 8.09
CA ARG A 476 43.09 -39.25 8.88
C ARG A 476 44.02 -40.39 8.44
N GLN A 477 45.31 -40.26 8.75
CA GLN A 477 46.25 -41.37 8.56
C GLN A 477 45.86 -42.57 9.44
N HIS A 478 46.00 -43.77 8.88
CA HIS A 478 45.66 -45.03 9.53
C HIS A 478 46.63 -46.13 9.11
N ASN A 479 47.00 -46.99 10.07
CA ASN A 479 47.80 -48.18 9.80
C ASN A 479 46.94 -49.42 10.00
N ALA A 480 46.52 -50.03 8.88
CA ALA A 480 45.75 -51.27 8.88
C ALA A 480 46.59 -52.51 9.30
N GLY A 481 47.90 -52.37 9.54
CA GLY A 481 48.77 -53.45 9.96
C GLY A 481 49.22 -54.36 8.81
N THR A 482 49.86 -55.48 9.19
CA THR A 482 50.35 -56.49 8.25
C THR A 482 49.90 -57.89 8.68
N VAL A 483 49.75 -58.79 7.71
CA VAL A 483 49.54 -60.22 7.92
C VAL A 483 50.54 -61.00 7.09
N GLY A 484 51.28 -61.93 7.70
CA GLY A 484 52.32 -62.69 6.98
C GLY A 484 53.42 -61.83 6.33
N GLY A 485 53.65 -60.62 6.84
CA GLY A 485 54.58 -59.64 6.25
C GLY A 485 54.00 -58.82 5.09
N GLN A 486 52.74 -59.03 4.70
CA GLN A 486 52.05 -58.28 3.66
C GLN A 486 51.14 -57.20 4.26
N PRO A 487 51.03 -56.00 3.64
CA PRO A 487 50.19 -54.92 4.16
C PRO A 487 48.70 -55.17 3.93
N LEU A 488 47.88 -54.86 4.94
CA LEU A 488 46.41 -54.78 4.83
C LEU A 488 45.93 -53.37 4.44
N GLY A 489 46.86 -52.45 4.25
CA GLY A 489 46.63 -51.02 4.06
C GLY A 489 46.68 -50.54 2.60
N LEU A 490 46.57 -51.42 1.60
CA LEU A 490 46.60 -51.00 0.19
C LEU A 490 45.33 -50.21 -0.16
N ASP A 491 45.46 -49.20 -1.00
CA ASP A 491 44.44 -48.19 -1.32
C ASP A 491 43.04 -48.75 -1.62
N GLN A 492 42.97 -49.85 -2.39
CA GLN A 492 41.71 -50.46 -2.84
C GLN A 492 41.25 -51.64 -1.97
N GLN A 493 42.04 -52.03 -0.95
CA GLN A 493 41.59 -53.00 0.05
C GLN A 493 40.61 -52.33 1.02
N PRO A 494 39.70 -53.11 1.63
CA PRO A 494 38.86 -52.61 2.69
C PRO A 494 39.71 -52.13 3.87
N VAL A 495 39.30 -51.03 4.49
CA VAL A 495 39.92 -50.58 5.75
C VAL A 495 39.57 -51.57 6.86
N VAL A 496 40.60 -51.99 7.60
CA VAL A 496 40.49 -52.92 8.73
C VAL A 496 41.30 -52.42 9.92
N ASN A 497 41.26 -53.14 11.04
CA ASN A 497 41.87 -52.72 12.29
C ASN A 497 41.36 -51.36 12.77
N ILE A 498 40.04 -51.14 12.61
CA ILE A 498 39.32 -50.01 13.16
C ILE A 498 38.22 -50.51 14.10
N SER A 499 37.99 -49.75 15.16
CA SER A 499 36.86 -49.94 16.07
C SER A 499 35.55 -49.46 15.45
N TRP A 500 34.43 -49.89 16.03
CA TRP A 500 33.11 -49.38 15.67
C TRP A 500 33.00 -47.86 15.82
N TYR A 501 33.60 -47.30 16.89
CA TYR A 501 33.58 -45.86 17.15
C TYR A 501 34.30 -45.08 16.06
N GLU A 502 35.45 -45.56 15.57
CA GLU A 502 36.17 -44.92 14.47
C GLU A 502 35.38 -44.96 13.16
N ALA A 503 34.64 -46.05 12.89
CA ALA A 503 33.74 -46.14 11.76
C ALA A 503 32.57 -45.12 11.88
N ALA A 504 32.01 -44.97 13.08
CA ALA A 504 30.95 -43.99 13.36
C ALA A 504 31.45 -42.53 13.27
N GLU A 505 32.65 -42.24 13.77
CA GLU A 505 33.31 -40.94 13.62
C GLU A 505 33.59 -40.60 12.15
N TYR A 506 34.05 -41.57 11.36
CA TYR A 506 34.22 -41.39 9.91
C TYR A 506 32.90 -41.02 9.22
N CYS A 507 31.80 -41.70 9.58
CA CYS A 507 30.48 -41.39 9.04
C CYS A 507 30.05 -39.94 9.35
N ASN A 508 30.28 -39.48 10.58
CA ASN A 508 30.00 -38.10 10.96
C ASN A 508 30.91 -37.09 10.23
N TRP A 509 32.20 -37.40 10.09
CA TRP A 509 33.14 -36.57 9.34
C TRP A 509 32.70 -36.42 7.88
N LEU A 510 32.32 -37.52 7.23
CA LEU A 510 31.85 -37.48 5.84
C LEU A 510 30.53 -36.71 5.72
N SER A 511 29.64 -36.84 6.71
CA SER A 511 28.41 -36.05 6.79
C SER A 511 28.71 -34.55 6.88
N ALA A 512 29.63 -34.16 7.76
CA ALA A 512 30.06 -32.77 7.90
C ALA A 512 30.71 -32.23 6.61
N LYS A 513 31.52 -33.06 5.92
CA LYS A 513 32.14 -32.71 4.63
C LYS A 513 31.11 -32.37 3.56
N GLU A 514 29.93 -32.98 3.60
CA GLU A 514 28.81 -32.75 2.66
C GLU A 514 27.72 -31.81 3.20
N GLY A 515 27.89 -31.23 4.39
CA GLY A 515 26.88 -30.37 5.02
C GLY A 515 25.60 -31.11 5.45
N LEU A 516 25.72 -32.41 5.74
CA LEU A 516 24.62 -33.26 6.20
C LEU A 516 24.57 -33.33 7.74
N PRO A 517 23.38 -33.54 8.34
CA PRO A 517 23.26 -33.71 9.78
C PRO A 517 24.01 -34.96 10.25
N ALA A 518 24.75 -34.85 11.35
CA ALA A 518 25.46 -35.96 11.97
C ALA A 518 24.45 -37.01 12.50
N PHE A 519 24.72 -38.29 12.23
CA PHE A 519 23.86 -39.37 12.71
C PHE A 519 24.22 -39.80 14.14
N TYR A 520 25.51 -39.86 14.46
CA TYR A 520 25.99 -40.28 15.76
C TYR A 520 26.26 -39.09 16.67
N GLN A 521 25.90 -39.19 17.94
CA GLN A 521 26.27 -38.22 18.97
C GLN A 521 27.41 -38.80 19.81
N LEU A 522 28.64 -38.45 19.42
CA LEU A 522 29.88 -38.96 20.00
C LEU A 522 30.60 -37.85 20.77
N SER A 523 31.14 -38.18 21.95
CA SER A 523 32.04 -37.29 22.70
C SER A 523 33.11 -38.11 23.43
N GLY A 524 34.39 -37.79 23.21
CA GLY A 524 35.52 -38.53 23.78
C GLY A 524 35.53 -40.02 23.45
N GLY A 525 35.13 -40.42 22.24
CA GLY A 525 35.05 -41.82 21.81
C GLY A 525 33.90 -42.63 22.44
N THR A 526 32.95 -41.96 23.09
CA THR A 526 31.76 -42.59 23.69
C THR A 526 30.50 -42.18 22.93
N LEU A 527 29.58 -43.13 22.69
CA LEU A 527 28.28 -42.88 22.05
C LEU A 527 27.25 -42.46 23.11
N TYR A 528 26.61 -41.30 22.92
CA TYR A 528 25.56 -40.77 23.81
C TYR A 528 24.17 -40.87 23.20
N GLY A 529 24.07 -41.03 21.88
CA GLY A 529 22.81 -41.09 21.17
C GLY A 529 22.97 -41.24 19.67
N VAL A 530 21.86 -41.56 19.01
CA VAL A 530 21.73 -41.63 17.55
C VAL A 530 20.53 -40.81 17.11
N ASP A 531 20.71 -39.99 16.08
CA ASP A 531 19.63 -39.23 15.47
C ASP A 531 19.07 -39.99 14.26
N TRP A 532 17.96 -40.68 14.47
CA TRP A 532 17.34 -41.45 13.41
C TRP A 532 16.63 -40.61 12.34
N ASP A 533 16.44 -39.31 12.55
CA ASP A 533 15.91 -38.38 11.55
C ASP A 533 17.01 -37.75 10.68
N ALA A 534 18.28 -37.88 11.09
CA ALA A 534 19.42 -37.44 10.29
C ALA A 534 19.55 -38.24 8.98
N THR A 535 19.83 -37.53 7.89
CA THR A 535 20.08 -38.06 6.54
C THR A 535 21.57 -38.15 6.19
N GLY A 536 22.45 -37.90 7.17
CA GLY A 536 23.89 -38.11 7.07
C GLY A 536 24.29 -39.58 6.98
N TYR A 537 25.58 -39.80 6.77
CA TYR A 537 26.19 -41.12 6.71
C TYR A 537 26.20 -41.79 8.07
N ARG A 538 26.09 -43.11 8.03
CA ARG A 538 26.08 -44.01 9.18
C ARG A 538 26.47 -45.42 8.77
N LEU A 539 26.61 -46.31 9.75
CA LEU A 539 26.63 -47.75 9.50
C LEU A 539 25.20 -48.24 9.17
N PRO A 540 25.04 -49.25 8.29
CA PRO A 540 23.75 -49.90 8.09
C PRO A 540 23.28 -50.53 9.40
N THR A 541 21.98 -50.65 9.62
CA THR A 541 21.49 -51.53 10.70
C THR A 541 21.71 -52.99 10.33
N GLU A 542 21.69 -53.88 11.32
CA GLU A 542 21.81 -55.32 11.08
C GLU A 542 20.71 -55.81 10.13
N ALA A 543 19.50 -55.26 10.27
CA ALA A 543 18.38 -55.55 9.40
C ALA A 543 18.58 -55.01 7.98
N GLU A 544 19.07 -53.78 7.82
CA GLU A 544 19.38 -53.20 6.50
C GLU A 544 20.49 -53.98 5.78
N TRP A 545 21.54 -54.35 6.52
CA TRP A 545 22.62 -55.17 6.00
C TRP A 545 22.10 -56.54 5.57
N ALA A 546 21.30 -57.20 6.42
CA ALA A 546 20.73 -58.50 6.12
C ALA A 546 19.73 -58.45 4.96
N TYR A 547 19.00 -57.35 4.77
CA TYR A 547 18.13 -57.14 3.61
C TYR A 547 18.95 -56.95 2.34
N ALA A 548 20.04 -56.18 2.42
CA ALA A 548 20.93 -55.90 1.32
C ALA A 548 21.71 -57.15 0.88
N ALA A 549 22.12 -58.02 1.79
CA ALA A 549 22.90 -59.24 1.52
C ALA A 549 22.10 -60.39 0.84
N ARG A 550 20.80 -60.21 0.62
CA ARG A 550 19.94 -61.27 0.08
C ARG A 550 20.22 -61.50 -1.40
N SER A 551 20.62 -62.72 -1.74
CA SER A 551 20.98 -63.10 -3.11
C SER A 551 19.76 -63.40 -4.01
N ARG A 552 18.60 -63.76 -3.46
CA ARG A 552 17.42 -64.19 -4.23
C ARG A 552 16.44 -63.06 -4.53
N ALA A 553 15.85 -63.09 -5.73
CA ALA A 553 14.87 -62.11 -6.20
C ALA A 553 13.44 -62.31 -5.63
N ASP A 554 13.11 -63.54 -5.21
CA ASP A 554 11.78 -63.94 -4.72
C ASP A 554 11.52 -63.56 -3.26
N ASN A 555 12.40 -62.77 -2.64
CA ASN A 555 12.33 -62.46 -1.21
C ASN A 555 12.28 -63.72 -0.30
N SER A 556 12.90 -64.83 -0.69
CA SER A 556 13.27 -65.92 0.24
C SER A 556 14.66 -65.69 0.88
N SER A 557 14.96 -66.40 1.97
CA SER A 557 16.31 -66.39 2.57
C SER A 557 17.17 -67.44 1.88
N ALA A 558 18.41 -67.08 1.54
CA ALA A 558 19.43 -68.01 1.09
C ALA A 558 20.39 -68.27 2.24
N THR A 559 20.85 -69.51 2.39
CA THR A 559 21.84 -69.84 3.41
C THR A 559 23.21 -69.27 3.03
N TYR A 560 23.55 -69.35 1.74
CA TYR A 560 24.80 -68.88 1.15
C TYR A 560 24.54 -67.93 -0.01
N SER A 561 25.54 -67.13 -0.41
CA SER A 561 25.43 -66.21 -1.55
C SER A 561 25.39 -66.92 -2.91
N TRP A 562 26.09 -68.05 -3.03
CA TRP A 562 26.30 -68.77 -4.29
C TRP A 562 25.13 -69.69 -4.66
N SER A 563 24.95 -69.90 -5.96
CA SER A 563 23.72 -70.48 -6.54
C SER A 563 23.38 -71.90 -6.03
N ASN A 564 24.38 -72.78 -5.89
CA ASN A 564 24.13 -74.18 -5.54
C ASN A 564 23.79 -74.42 -4.05
N GLN A 565 23.99 -73.41 -3.18
CA GLN A 565 23.71 -73.45 -1.74
C GLN A 565 24.42 -74.61 -0.98
N ARG A 566 25.47 -75.20 -1.55
CA ARG A 566 26.24 -76.30 -0.96
C ARG A 566 27.56 -75.77 -0.41
N TYR A 567 27.87 -76.16 0.82
CA TYR A 567 29.17 -75.90 1.44
C TYR A 567 30.11 -77.09 1.24
N PRO A 568 31.41 -76.88 0.95
CA PRO A 568 32.03 -75.57 0.65
C PRO A 568 31.70 -75.08 -0.78
N PRO A 569 31.90 -73.79 -1.09
CA PRO A 569 31.81 -73.31 -2.46
C PRO A 569 32.85 -74.01 -3.35
N THR A 570 32.52 -74.21 -4.63
CA THR A 570 33.38 -74.92 -5.60
C THR A 570 34.02 -73.99 -6.63
N THR A 571 33.72 -72.69 -6.57
CA THR A 571 34.18 -71.65 -7.51
C THR A 571 34.40 -70.36 -6.73
N ALA A 572 35.41 -69.58 -7.10
CA ALA A 572 35.69 -68.27 -6.49
C ALA A 572 34.49 -67.31 -6.62
N VAL A 573 33.72 -67.18 -5.54
CA VAL A 573 32.49 -66.36 -5.47
C VAL A 573 32.59 -65.22 -4.46
N ALA A 574 33.49 -65.35 -3.48
CA ALA A 574 33.83 -64.35 -2.47
C ALA A 574 35.26 -64.62 -1.97
N ASN A 575 35.85 -63.69 -1.23
CA ASN A 575 37.15 -63.91 -0.59
C ASN A 575 36.95 -64.59 0.78
N TYR A 576 37.53 -65.79 0.95
CA TYR A 576 37.44 -66.61 2.17
C TYR A 576 38.82 -67.06 2.62
N ALA A 577 38.90 -67.72 3.77
CA ALA A 577 40.11 -68.44 4.14
C ALA A 577 40.32 -69.64 3.21
N ASP A 578 41.03 -69.42 2.10
CA ASP A 578 41.28 -70.41 1.05
C ASP A 578 42.61 -71.15 1.25
N GLN A 579 42.94 -72.07 0.34
CA GLN A 579 44.16 -72.86 0.45
C GLN A 579 45.46 -72.02 0.49
N SER A 580 45.47 -70.83 -0.13
CA SER A 580 46.63 -69.94 -0.16
C SER A 580 46.91 -69.31 1.22
N ALA A 581 45.90 -69.23 2.10
CA ALA A 581 46.01 -68.73 3.46
C ALA A 581 46.46 -69.76 4.50
N THR A 582 46.81 -71.00 4.11
CA THR A 582 47.17 -72.10 5.03
C THR A 582 48.40 -71.80 5.89
N SER A 583 49.30 -70.91 5.45
CA SER A 583 50.45 -70.45 6.26
C SER A 583 50.09 -69.38 7.30
N LEU A 584 48.92 -68.76 7.16
CA LEU A 584 48.47 -67.64 8.00
C LEU A 584 47.35 -68.05 8.97
N LEU A 585 46.50 -68.98 8.54
CA LEU A 585 45.25 -69.32 9.23
C LEU A 585 45.20 -70.82 9.58
N PRO A 586 44.63 -71.17 10.75
CA PRO A 586 44.57 -72.55 11.21
C PRO A 586 43.54 -73.41 10.45
N PHE A 587 42.57 -72.79 9.78
CA PHE A 587 41.50 -73.48 9.06
C PHE A 587 41.20 -72.80 7.73
N THR A 588 41.29 -73.56 6.65
CA THR A 588 41.08 -73.08 5.27
C THR A 588 40.17 -74.03 4.48
N LEU A 589 39.48 -73.51 3.47
CA LEU A 589 38.67 -74.27 2.54
C LEU A 589 39.55 -75.14 1.64
N ARG A 590 39.28 -76.45 1.63
CA ARG A 590 39.95 -77.38 0.71
C ARG A 590 39.34 -77.27 -0.69
N ASN A 591 40.19 -77.24 -1.71
CA ASN A 591 39.80 -77.13 -3.14
C ASN A 591 39.04 -75.85 -3.48
N TYR A 592 39.28 -74.78 -2.72
CA TYR A 592 38.82 -73.44 -3.00
C TYR A 592 40.05 -72.54 -3.13
N ASP A 593 40.05 -71.73 -4.18
CA ASP A 593 41.11 -70.77 -4.47
C ASP A 593 40.44 -69.53 -5.06
N ASP A 594 40.47 -68.43 -4.33
CA ASP A 594 39.92 -67.15 -4.78
C ASP A 594 41.00 -66.18 -5.30
N GLY A 595 42.26 -66.61 -5.23
CA GLY A 595 43.44 -65.85 -5.68
C GLY A 595 43.96 -64.85 -4.67
N TYR A 596 43.42 -64.79 -3.45
CA TYR A 596 43.82 -63.83 -2.42
C TYR A 596 44.10 -64.51 -1.07
N GLN A 597 45.34 -64.38 -0.60
CA GLN A 597 45.77 -64.92 0.68
C GLN A 597 45.20 -64.16 1.91
N PHE A 598 44.74 -62.93 1.70
CA PHE A 598 44.14 -62.02 2.68
C PHE A 598 43.17 -61.08 1.96
N SER A 599 42.77 -59.96 2.57
CA SER A 599 41.81 -59.02 1.97
C SER A 599 42.14 -58.68 0.50
N ALA A 600 41.15 -58.83 -0.36
CA ALA A 600 41.21 -58.50 -1.78
C ALA A 600 40.85 -57.03 -1.98
N PRO A 601 41.22 -56.41 -3.11
CA PRO A 601 40.61 -55.16 -3.53
C PRO A 601 39.08 -55.31 -3.58
N VAL A 602 38.36 -54.30 -3.12
CA VAL A 602 36.89 -54.31 -3.13
C VAL A 602 36.33 -54.46 -4.55
N ALA A 603 35.11 -54.99 -4.65
CA ALA A 603 34.41 -55.27 -5.91
C ALA A 603 35.13 -56.24 -6.86
N ARG A 604 35.97 -57.13 -6.32
CA ARG A 604 36.64 -58.17 -7.14
C ARG A 604 35.71 -59.33 -7.49
N PHE A 605 34.74 -59.61 -6.63
CA PHE A 605 33.79 -60.71 -6.78
C PHE A 605 32.44 -60.22 -7.32
N PRO A 606 31.60 -61.12 -7.86
CA PRO A 606 30.31 -60.73 -8.44
C PRO A 606 29.41 -59.98 -7.47
N ALA A 607 28.74 -58.94 -7.96
CA ALA A 607 27.74 -58.22 -7.18
C ALA A 607 26.46 -59.07 -6.98
N ASN A 608 25.73 -58.78 -5.92
CA ASN A 608 24.39 -59.31 -5.73
C ASN A 608 23.34 -58.60 -6.60
N ARG A 609 22.05 -58.96 -6.44
CA ARG A 609 20.92 -58.36 -7.19
C ARG A 609 20.74 -56.84 -7.04
N PHE A 610 21.35 -56.23 -6.03
CA PHE A 610 21.31 -54.78 -5.78
C PHE A 610 22.58 -54.07 -6.29
N GLY A 611 23.53 -54.81 -6.89
CA GLY A 611 24.81 -54.26 -7.31
C GLY A 611 25.78 -54.02 -6.16
N LEU A 612 25.63 -54.75 -5.05
CA LEU A 612 26.53 -54.68 -3.90
C LEU A 612 27.51 -55.86 -3.92
N HIS A 613 28.78 -55.58 -3.63
CA HIS A 613 29.86 -56.54 -3.62
C HIS A 613 30.26 -56.92 -2.18
N ASP A 614 30.90 -58.08 -2.05
CA ASP A 614 31.66 -58.51 -0.88
C ASP A 614 30.88 -58.64 0.45
N LEU A 615 29.53 -58.63 0.41
CA LEU A 615 28.69 -58.82 1.61
C LEU A 615 28.84 -60.20 2.26
N ASP A 616 29.44 -61.15 1.57
CA ASP A 616 29.56 -62.54 2.01
C ASP A 616 31.01 -63.01 2.06
N GLY A 617 32.01 -62.12 2.13
CA GLY A 617 33.43 -62.46 2.15
C GLY A 617 34.31 -61.21 2.30
N ASN A 618 35.60 -61.32 2.02
CA ASN A 618 36.58 -60.24 2.11
C ASN A 618 36.78 -59.74 3.55
N VAL A 619 35.98 -58.83 4.07
CA VAL A 619 36.01 -58.47 5.50
C VAL A 619 34.61 -58.53 6.10
N SER A 620 34.54 -58.91 7.37
CA SER A 620 33.30 -58.73 8.11
C SER A 620 33.08 -57.25 8.38
N GLU A 621 31.83 -56.86 8.62
CA GLU A 621 31.45 -55.47 8.65
C GLU A 621 30.79 -55.09 9.96
N TRP A 622 31.26 -53.99 10.55
CA TRP A 622 30.54 -53.28 11.60
C TRP A 622 29.17 -52.82 11.07
N VAL A 623 28.13 -53.11 11.85
CA VAL A 623 26.78 -52.56 11.65
C VAL A 623 26.38 -51.73 12.87
N ASN A 624 25.34 -50.92 12.75
CA ASN A 624 24.93 -49.96 13.77
C ASN A 624 24.55 -50.60 15.11
N ASP A 625 23.96 -51.80 15.07
CA ASP A 625 23.25 -52.39 16.20
C ASP A 625 24.19 -52.85 17.32
N TYR A 626 23.76 -52.60 18.57
CA TYR A 626 24.32 -53.30 19.72
C TYR A 626 24.02 -54.80 19.64
N TYR A 627 24.99 -55.62 20.03
CA TYR A 627 24.83 -57.06 20.00
C TYR A 627 23.95 -57.56 21.14
N SER A 628 23.02 -58.46 20.78
CA SER A 628 22.27 -59.27 21.72
C SER A 628 22.26 -60.72 21.24
N PRO A 629 22.42 -61.71 22.15
CA PRO A 629 22.28 -63.12 21.82
C PRO A 629 20.85 -63.49 21.40
N ARG A 630 19.86 -62.64 21.70
CA ARG A 630 18.50 -62.74 21.19
C ARG A 630 18.37 -61.83 19.96
N PRO A 631 18.27 -62.39 18.74
CA PRO A 631 18.26 -61.61 17.50
C PRO A 631 17.01 -60.71 17.36
N ASN A 632 15.96 -60.94 18.13
CA ASN A 632 14.75 -60.11 18.16
C ASN A 632 14.71 -59.14 19.36
N ALA A 633 15.80 -58.96 20.10
CA ALA A 633 15.86 -58.00 21.21
C ALA A 633 15.79 -56.56 20.68
N GLY A 634 15.00 -55.71 21.33
CA GLY A 634 14.83 -54.31 20.92
C GLY A 634 13.83 -54.09 19.77
N ARG A 635 13.01 -55.10 19.42
CA ARG A 635 12.01 -54.98 18.35
C ARG A 635 10.85 -54.04 18.75
N GLY A 636 10.66 -52.98 17.98
CA GLY A 636 9.41 -52.20 17.89
C GLY A 636 8.57 -52.56 16.65
N ASP A 637 7.45 -51.86 16.44
CA ASP A 637 6.56 -52.03 15.27
C ASP A 637 7.13 -51.42 13.96
N GLY A 638 8.25 -50.69 14.06
CA GLY A 638 8.91 -49.98 12.96
C GLY A 638 10.19 -50.64 12.45
N ASP A 639 11.08 -49.82 11.90
CA ASP A 639 12.39 -50.25 11.39
C ASP A 639 13.28 -50.74 12.54
N SER A 640 13.85 -51.94 12.39
CA SER A 640 14.68 -52.57 13.43
C SER A 640 16.05 -51.90 13.52
N SER A 641 16.40 -51.44 14.74
CA SER A 641 17.68 -50.79 15.07
C SER A 641 18.50 -51.52 16.14
N GLY A 642 18.03 -52.69 16.58
CA GLY A 642 18.64 -53.45 17.68
C GLY A 642 18.32 -52.87 19.06
N PRO A 643 18.96 -53.39 20.12
CA PRO A 643 18.84 -52.86 21.48
C PRO A 643 19.32 -51.40 21.58
N GLU A 644 18.71 -50.62 22.48
CA GLU A 644 19.09 -49.21 22.70
C GLU A 644 20.45 -49.04 23.39
N GLN A 645 20.92 -50.07 24.11
CA GLN A 645 22.18 -50.06 24.86
C GLN A 645 22.87 -51.42 24.77
N GLY A 646 24.19 -51.42 24.87
CA GLY A 646 25.01 -52.64 24.91
C GLY A 646 26.50 -52.34 25.06
N GLU A 647 27.28 -53.39 25.32
CA GLU A 647 28.74 -53.31 25.46
C GLU A 647 29.49 -53.71 24.18
N LEU A 648 28.85 -54.55 23.35
CA LEU A 648 29.42 -55.09 22.12
C LEU A 648 28.55 -54.66 20.93
N PHE A 649 29.16 -54.53 19.76
CA PHE A 649 28.46 -54.24 18.51
C PHE A 649 28.38 -55.48 17.63
N VAL A 650 27.37 -55.51 16.77
CA VAL A 650 27.20 -56.61 15.82
C VAL A 650 28.21 -56.47 14.67
N VAL A 651 28.80 -57.60 14.29
CA VAL A 651 29.61 -57.77 13.08
C VAL A 651 28.95 -58.79 12.17
N ARG A 652 28.82 -58.44 10.88
CA ARG A 652 28.10 -59.21 9.85
C ARG A 652 29.02 -59.60 8.69
N GLY A 653 28.61 -60.62 7.94
CA GLY A 653 29.38 -61.13 6.80
C GLY A 653 30.52 -62.05 7.22
N ALA A 654 31.05 -62.79 6.26
CA ALA A 654 32.27 -63.59 6.44
C ALA A 654 33.51 -62.70 6.24
N SER A 655 34.70 -63.28 6.20
CA SER A 655 35.94 -62.57 5.89
C SER A 655 36.95 -63.51 5.25
N TRP A 656 38.05 -62.96 4.75
CA TRP A 656 39.23 -63.68 4.27
C TRP A 656 39.85 -64.59 5.37
N ALA A 657 39.50 -64.36 6.65
CA ALA A 657 39.98 -65.14 7.78
C ALA A 657 39.03 -66.31 8.17
N LEU A 658 37.89 -66.47 7.49
CA LEU A 658 36.86 -67.44 7.84
C LEU A 658 36.63 -68.46 6.72
N ALA A 659 36.45 -69.71 7.10
CA ALA A 659 36.16 -70.82 6.19
C ALA A 659 35.05 -71.74 6.71
N GLY A 660 34.60 -71.61 7.96
CA GLY A 660 33.70 -72.57 8.58
C GLY A 660 32.29 -72.56 7.97
N ARG A 661 31.65 -73.74 7.93
CA ARG A 661 30.26 -73.88 7.45
C ARG A 661 29.28 -72.90 8.08
N SER A 662 29.47 -72.62 9.37
CA SER A 662 28.67 -71.68 10.14
C SER A 662 28.93 -70.22 9.77
N GLU A 663 30.17 -69.89 9.41
CA GLU A 663 30.70 -68.53 9.24
C GLU A 663 30.40 -67.96 7.85
N LEU A 664 30.41 -68.81 6.83
CA LEU A 664 30.16 -68.39 5.45
C LEU A 664 28.68 -68.15 5.14
N ARG A 665 27.78 -68.28 6.12
CA ARG A 665 26.35 -68.10 5.90
C ARG A 665 25.97 -66.62 5.92
N LEU A 666 24.98 -66.24 5.11
CA LEU A 666 24.43 -64.88 5.13
C LEU A 666 23.78 -64.53 6.48
N ALA A 667 23.36 -65.52 7.26
CA ALA A 667 22.82 -65.32 8.61
C ALA A 667 23.89 -65.16 9.69
N TYR A 668 25.17 -65.35 9.36
CA TYR A 668 26.28 -65.30 10.33
C TYR A 668 26.38 -63.94 11.00
N ARG A 669 26.33 -63.94 12.34
CA ARG A 669 26.59 -62.76 13.17
C ARG A 669 27.52 -63.13 14.31
N ARG A 670 28.43 -62.21 14.61
CA ARG A 670 29.25 -62.23 15.82
C ARG A 670 29.18 -60.89 16.53
N SER A 671 29.74 -60.84 17.72
CA SER A 671 29.86 -59.64 18.52
C SER A 671 31.33 -59.29 18.64
N ASP A 672 31.64 -58.01 18.62
CA ASP A 672 32.99 -57.54 18.89
C ASP A 672 32.93 -56.12 19.50
N SER A 673 34.03 -55.71 20.13
CA SER A 673 34.23 -54.36 20.69
C SER A 673 35.56 -53.76 20.27
N ALA A 674 36.50 -54.58 19.79
CA ALA A 674 37.85 -54.15 19.43
C ALA A 674 38.04 -54.15 17.92
N ALA A 675 39.05 -53.40 17.47
CA ALA A 675 39.53 -53.46 16.11
C ALA A 675 40.08 -54.87 15.78
N ALA A 676 39.83 -55.35 14.55
CA ALA A 676 40.31 -56.64 14.07
C ALA A 676 40.77 -56.56 12.60
N MET A 677 41.71 -57.44 12.23
CA MET A 677 42.35 -57.46 10.91
C MET A 677 41.43 -57.92 9.77
N ASP A 678 40.27 -58.45 10.12
CA ASP A 678 39.27 -58.98 9.20
C ASP A 678 37.92 -58.26 9.34
N VAL A 679 37.88 -57.12 10.05
CA VAL A 679 36.67 -56.32 10.25
C VAL A 679 36.85 -54.90 9.70
N GLY A 680 36.02 -54.55 8.74
CA GLY A 680 35.84 -53.20 8.20
C GLY A 680 34.40 -52.72 8.36
N PHE A 681 33.92 -51.92 7.43
CA PHE A 681 32.53 -51.45 7.38
C PHE A 681 32.17 -50.91 6.01
N ARG A 682 30.87 -50.68 5.79
CA ARG A 682 30.36 -49.95 4.63
C ARG A 682 29.43 -48.82 5.06
N LEU A 683 29.34 -47.80 4.22
CA LEU A 683 28.49 -46.63 4.47
C LEU A 683 27.03 -46.91 4.14
N ALA A 684 26.14 -46.31 4.91
CA ALA A 684 24.72 -46.19 4.60
C ALA A 684 24.22 -44.77 4.95
N ARG A 685 23.08 -44.37 4.40
CA ARG A 685 22.36 -43.15 4.81
C ARG A 685 20.90 -43.22 4.43
N PHE A 686 20.02 -42.57 5.17
CA PHE A 686 18.62 -42.48 4.78
C PHE A 686 18.43 -41.56 3.56
N VAL A 687 17.43 -41.87 2.73
CA VAL A 687 17.02 -40.99 1.62
C VAL A 687 16.39 -39.71 2.18
N ASP A 688 15.53 -39.85 3.18
CA ASP A 688 14.84 -38.76 3.86
C ASP A 688 14.66 -39.06 5.37
N ARG A 689 14.26 -38.04 6.13
CA ARG A 689 13.82 -38.17 7.54
C ARG A 689 12.63 -39.12 7.69
N ARG A 690 12.28 -39.50 8.92
CA ARG A 690 11.12 -40.38 9.17
C ARG A 690 9.81 -39.73 8.73
N GLY A 691 8.82 -40.57 8.39
CA GLY A 691 7.45 -40.13 8.10
C GLY A 691 7.21 -39.50 6.73
N ILE A 692 8.20 -39.56 5.82
CA ILE A 692 8.03 -39.10 4.44
C ILE A 692 7.38 -40.21 3.62
N ASP A 693 6.15 -39.97 3.16
CA ASP A 693 5.39 -40.88 2.32
C ASP A 693 5.47 -40.43 0.83
N PRO A 694 6.01 -41.27 -0.08
CA PRO A 694 6.05 -41.00 -1.51
C PRO A 694 4.70 -40.78 -2.17
N THR A 695 3.62 -41.26 -1.54
CA THR A 695 2.25 -41.20 -2.07
C THR A 695 1.42 -40.07 -1.48
N ALA A 696 1.91 -39.43 -0.40
CA ALA A 696 1.21 -38.34 0.24
C ALA A 696 1.21 -37.07 -0.63
N VAL A 697 0.03 -36.51 -0.82
CA VAL A 697 -0.15 -35.22 -1.48
C VAL A 697 0.39 -34.14 -0.56
N ARG A 698 1.52 -33.53 -0.92
CA ARG A 698 1.90 -32.24 -0.33
C ARG A 698 1.22 -31.16 -1.15
N ASP A 699 0.05 -30.71 -0.70
CA ASP A 699 -0.70 -29.57 -1.28
C ASP A 699 -0.01 -28.21 -0.99
N HIS A 700 1.32 -28.18 -1.01
CA HIS A 700 2.13 -26.98 -0.84
C HIS A 700 3.14 -26.90 -1.97
N GLU A 701 2.66 -26.62 -3.17
CA GLU A 701 3.40 -25.95 -4.24
C GLU A 701 2.44 -25.32 -5.24
#